data_AF-A0A2J8A1T7-F1
#
_entry.id   AF-A0A2J8A1T7-F1
#
_cell.length_a   1.000
_cell.length_b   1.000
_cell.length_c   1.000
_cell.angle_alpha   90.00
_cell.angle_beta   90.00
_cell.angle_gamma   90.00
#
_symmetry.space_group_name_H-M   'P 1'
#
loop_
_entity.id
_entity.type
_entity.pdbx_description
1 polymer ?
#
loop_
_entity_poly.entity_id
_entity_poly.type
_entity_poly.pdbx_seq_one_letter_code
_entity_poly.pdbx_strand_id
1 'polypeptide(L)'
;MSQIYLLHDLTTKRTGRCLEDYAPKLDLECARDKLSAPGHQFFEVLSTAKTPVTKFYLDRDQLLDSKPTDTDIAMALAEVHEKLADLLGGHFPYKIAQRHGFCPSSKGRYKLSFRPYIHARVRYTDIPDIVRDIADDGFWDLSVYKGSEQLLACPNGRKGHGDNRILRMEREDDDIADYLAQVTDDSWQLMTLPESPTPSPTQTPTPVRVEELDPELVRDALRCISATRAGKHDQWRNICFGLKSSGLDLLQDFKAFSRRAPDYDTRADQKEFKGRRQVLGSLALKNKEERQEESLEEITEDKIMDAARILYRKLTSRPTAPIASVLRHEVTKAVFDVHVLLDDATEGHLTLALDTLHVRGVFYRPSGSETFEKYLNDSEATALPVVGVEIASVHKDLPPDLQWRITRPTGTRAVFSTENNGAMIEVLNVNNPGQETANVKFDLKTAAIRKGQMSFLNNAYKKAIQNSVVNDMNMGWAIFYNPTVNIYNAEPSSESNRRPDDDLAKLVIQTHPDAFARIVFAPDVKTSNCNGLYFCDTDTNVWSQEHNGTMEEKVQALFKSGSLELTEKELHYVASRRGRADMLHIVACKLADKGFKASLDSKRDIFPVANGCFDMSGSRVTWRPLTPEDRVSVVAPWAYCPELAQEKRAEVDTFLAQVLPVAEERSVVLNYFANLLSGRRCAKKFLVLTDKSGGDNGKSTLLALFSLFFASFAETNTKFVCKGSFDRDRDSHDAGMEPMKGKRLIVAEELKHDMTLDDALLKRLTGGDGVTISGRQCGSSGRFEFTWSAGIVLLFNEGDCPKFDAGDTAFMGRMLVAPMRSKFVDSLRSEVNPNPYQFPMVANIQEKFPSWLPALADVFTEYFAPLELFNSVPPAMKEWRSDITGEANPLKDWLDETVLVTGNSSDVLLIADLKGLCHVRDKRFAEYVKGYFSGVTGVTFHAVNSVKVGETWATKRGVLKGVQLQ
;
A
#
# COMPACT_ATOMS: atom_id res chain seq x y z
N MET A 1 31.09 5.55 22.32
CA MET A 1 30.28 6.47 23.13
C MET A 1 28.96 6.68 22.43
N SER A 2 27.85 6.37 23.09
CA SER A 2 26.51 6.50 22.51
C SER A 2 26.15 7.98 22.34
N GLN A 3 25.72 8.36 21.13
CA GLN A 3 25.26 9.71 20.82
C GLN A 3 23.75 9.67 20.55
N ILE A 4 23.01 10.61 21.13
CA ILE A 4 21.54 10.66 21.05
C ILE A 4 21.07 11.97 20.40
N TYR A 5 19.90 11.94 19.76
CA TYR A 5 19.22 13.13 19.25
C TYR A 5 18.14 13.57 20.24
N LEU A 6 18.27 14.79 20.76
CA LEU A 6 17.26 15.41 21.63
C LEU A 6 16.63 16.62 20.95
N LEU A 7 15.30 16.62 20.90
CA LEU A 7 14.48 17.75 20.47
C LEU A 7 14.06 18.57 21.70
N HIS A 8 14.24 19.90 21.68
CA HIS A 8 13.98 20.77 22.83
C HIS A 8 12.49 20.98 23.15
N ASP A 9 11.61 20.98 22.13
CA ASP A 9 10.15 21.14 22.30
C ASP A 9 9.37 20.61 21.08
N LEU A 10 8.05 20.42 21.25
CA LEU A 10 7.14 19.94 20.20
C LEU A 10 6.77 21.00 19.14
N THR A 11 7.08 22.28 19.36
CA THR A 11 6.67 23.39 18.48
C THR A 11 7.62 23.59 17.31
N THR A 12 8.85 23.11 17.44
CA THR A 12 9.90 23.12 16.42
C THR A 12 9.43 22.49 15.10
N LYS A 13 9.53 23.27 14.01
CA LYS A 13 9.08 22.87 12.67
C LYS A 13 10.04 21.83 12.05
N ARG A 14 9.57 20.59 11.94
CA ARG A 14 10.31 19.44 11.37
C ARG A 14 10.17 19.26 9.86
N THR A 15 9.04 19.68 9.26
CA THR A 15 8.76 19.43 7.83
C THR A 15 9.71 20.19 6.91
N GLY A 16 10.43 19.47 6.06
CA GLY A 16 11.37 20.03 5.08
C GLY A 16 12.74 20.40 5.65
N ARG A 17 13.18 19.73 6.72
CA ARG A 17 14.50 19.87 7.34
C ARG A 17 15.15 18.50 7.57
N CYS A 18 16.47 18.46 7.64
CA CYS A 18 17.23 17.28 8.06
C CYS A 18 17.12 17.10 9.59
N LEU A 19 17.35 15.87 10.08
CA LEU A 19 17.23 15.53 11.50
C LEU A 19 18.08 16.44 12.40
N GLU A 20 19.33 16.66 11.98
CA GLU A 20 20.34 17.45 12.70
C GLU A 20 19.99 18.95 12.76
N ASP A 21 19.17 19.47 11.84
CA ASP A 21 18.71 20.88 11.80
C ASP A 21 17.67 21.21 12.88
N TYR A 22 17.04 20.20 13.48
CA TYR A 22 15.97 20.38 14.47
C TYR A 22 16.14 19.59 15.76
N ALA A 23 16.95 18.53 15.76
CA ALA A 23 17.30 17.75 16.94
C ALA A 23 18.83 17.63 17.01
N PRO A 24 19.53 18.51 17.76
CA PRO A 24 20.97 18.44 17.88
C PRO A 24 21.42 17.09 18.47
N LYS A 25 22.49 16.57 17.89
CA LYS A 25 23.16 15.34 18.35
C LYS A 25 24.03 15.66 19.56
N LEU A 26 23.90 14.87 20.61
CA LEU A 26 24.60 15.05 21.89
C LEU A 26 25.29 13.74 22.30
N ASP A 27 26.41 13.84 23.02
CA ASP A 27 26.96 12.72 23.78
C ASP A 27 26.11 12.42 25.03
N LEU A 28 26.35 11.25 25.62
CA LEU A 28 25.58 10.76 26.77
C LEU A 28 25.83 11.56 28.05
N GLU A 29 26.99 12.20 28.23
CA GLU A 29 27.32 12.94 29.45
C GLU A 29 26.58 14.29 29.47
N CYS A 30 26.67 15.04 28.36
CA CYS A 30 25.87 16.23 28.12
C CYS A 30 24.35 15.96 28.12
N ALA A 31 23.93 14.73 27.76
CA ALA A 31 22.55 14.29 27.90
C ALA A 31 22.13 14.07 29.37
N ARG A 32 22.97 13.41 30.19
CA ARG A 32 22.70 13.24 31.63
C ARG A 32 22.53 14.59 32.32
N ASP A 33 23.41 15.56 32.06
CA ASP A 33 23.32 16.91 32.62
C ASP A 33 21.99 17.59 32.27
N LYS A 34 21.60 17.57 30.99
CA LYS A 34 20.37 18.22 30.49
C LYS A 34 19.07 17.56 30.95
N LEU A 35 19.11 16.26 31.26
CA LEU A 35 17.95 15.47 31.67
C LEU A 35 17.86 15.28 33.20
N SER A 36 18.90 15.63 33.95
CA SER A 36 18.86 15.64 35.42
C SER A 36 17.82 16.64 35.99
N ALA A 37 17.58 17.74 35.28
CA ALA A 37 16.75 18.85 35.73
C ALA A 37 15.23 18.56 35.55
N PRO A 38 14.45 18.40 36.64
CA PRO A 38 13.04 18.01 36.52
C PRO A 38 12.16 19.10 35.93
N GLY A 39 11.36 18.72 34.93
CA GLY A 39 10.31 19.54 34.33
C GLY A 39 10.65 20.16 32.97
N HIS A 40 11.78 19.78 32.34
CA HIS A 40 12.16 20.18 30.98
C HIS A 40 11.18 19.65 29.90
N GLN A 41 11.38 20.09 28.65
CA GLN A 41 10.57 19.66 27.49
C GLN A 41 11.36 18.83 26.45
N PHE A 42 12.51 18.25 26.81
CA PHE A 42 13.25 17.38 25.90
C PHE A 42 12.49 16.09 25.49
N PHE A 43 12.55 15.77 24.21
CA PHE A 43 12.07 14.52 23.60
C PHE A 43 13.22 13.80 22.89
N GLU A 44 13.31 12.48 23.06
CA GLU A 44 14.10 11.63 22.18
C GLU A 44 13.46 11.60 20.78
N VAL A 45 14.26 11.75 19.73
CA VAL A 45 13.79 11.55 18.36
C VAL A 45 14.03 10.09 17.96
N LEU A 46 12.97 9.30 17.97
CA LEU A 46 12.98 7.91 17.53
C LEU A 46 13.13 7.90 16.01
N SER A 47 14.34 7.56 15.54
CA SER A 47 14.80 7.97 14.21
C SER A 47 14.07 7.28 13.04
N THR A 48 13.97 8.03 11.94
CA THR A 48 13.18 7.73 10.74
C THR A 48 13.84 6.68 9.86
N ALA A 49 13.29 5.47 9.81
CA ALA A 49 13.51 4.43 8.78
C ALA A 49 14.98 3.98 8.51
N LYS A 50 15.97 4.49 9.26
CA LYS A 50 17.40 4.19 9.10
C LYS A 50 18.17 4.00 10.41
N THR A 51 17.54 4.16 11.58
CA THR A 51 18.09 3.60 12.83
C THR A 51 17.94 2.09 12.82
N PRO A 52 19.02 1.30 12.93
CA PRO A 52 18.91 -0.15 12.87
C PRO A 52 18.37 -0.75 14.16
N VAL A 53 18.67 -0.15 15.32
CA VAL A 53 18.42 -0.73 16.65
C VAL A 53 18.08 0.37 17.66
N THR A 54 17.18 0.06 18.60
CA THR A 54 16.80 0.83 19.81
C THR A 54 16.86 -0.09 21.03
N LYS A 55 16.85 0.47 22.25
CA LYS A 55 16.47 -0.29 23.45
C LYS A 55 15.00 -0.67 23.33
N PHE A 56 14.63 -1.90 23.71
CA PHE A 56 13.24 -2.31 23.76
C PHE A 56 12.52 -1.59 24.91
N TYR A 57 11.41 -0.93 24.62
CA TYR A 57 10.58 -0.26 25.62
C TYR A 57 9.11 -0.53 25.34
N LEU A 58 8.24 -0.25 26.31
CA LEU A 58 6.79 -0.39 26.19
C LEU A 58 6.14 0.83 26.84
N ASP A 59 4.94 1.23 26.41
CA ASP A 59 4.11 2.23 27.12
C ASP A 59 2.78 1.55 27.51
N ARG A 60 2.35 1.72 28.75
CA ARG A 60 1.07 1.26 29.31
C ARG A 60 0.34 2.47 29.89
N ASP A 61 -0.79 2.81 29.28
CA ASP A 61 -1.61 3.96 29.65
C ASP A 61 -2.99 3.50 30.15
N GLN A 62 -3.33 3.83 31.39
CA GLN A 62 -4.64 3.53 32.01
C GLN A 62 -5.37 4.83 32.35
N LEU A 63 -6.68 4.90 32.09
CA LEU A 63 -7.51 6.07 32.37
C LEU A 63 -8.44 5.82 33.55
N LEU A 64 -8.49 6.77 34.47
CA LEU A 64 -9.30 6.75 35.69
C LEU A 64 -10.19 7.99 35.73
N ASP A 65 -11.45 7.82 36.15
CA ASP A 65 -12.40 8.92 36.27
C ASP A 65 -12.22 9.72 37.58
N SER A 66 -11.55 9.13 38.58
CA SER A 66 -11.16 9.72 39.87
C SER A 66 -9.64 9.93 39.97
N LYS A 67 -9.20 10.74 40.95
CA LYS A 67 -7.76 10.88 41.26
C LYS A 67 -7.23 9.54 41.79
N PRO A 68 -6.14 8.98 41.25
CA PRO A 68 -5.54 7.76 41.78
C PRO A 68 -5.02 7.96 43.20
N THR A 69 -5.18 6.92 44.00
CA THR A 69 -4.49 6.69 45.27
C THR A 69 -3.17 5.96 45.02
N ASP A 70 -2.30 5.94 46.05
CA ASP A 70 -1.04 5.19 45.98
C ASP A 70 -1.29 3.67 45.84
N THR A 71 -2.42 3.17 46.35
CA THR A 71 -2.89 1.79 46.16
C THR A 71 -3.24 1.50 44.70
N ASP A 72 -3.95 2.40 44.01
CA ASP A 72 -4.28 2.23 42.58
C ASP A 72 -3.02 2.20 41.72
N ILE A 73 -2.04 3.04 42.06
CA ILE A 73 -0.72 3.08 41.41
C ILE A 73 0.04 1.76 41.66
N ALA A 74 0.08 1.28 42.90
CA ALA A 74 0.77 0.04 43.26
C ALA A 74 0.15 -1.20 42.59
N MET A 75 -1.18 -1.27 42.49
CA MET A 75 -1.88 -2.36 41.80
C MET A 75 -1.60 -2.35 40.29
N ALA A 76 -1.68 -1.18 39.64
CA ALA A 76 -1.39 -1.08 38.21
C ALA A 76 0.10 -1.29 37.89
N LEU A 77 1.00 -0.92 38.80
CA LEU A 77 2.43 -1.24 38.67
C LEU A 77 2.69 -2.75 38.81
N ALA A 78 2.02 -3.43 39.75
CA ALA A 78 2.12 -4.88 39.90
C ALA A 78 1.62 -5.63 38.64
N GLU A 79 0.49 -5.20 38.06
CA GLU A 79 -0.03 -5.72 36.78
C GLU A 79 0.99 -5.56 35.63
N VAL A 80 1.75 -4.45 35.62
CA VAL A 80 2.83 -4.23 34.65
C VAL A 80 4.03 -5.14 34.91
N HIS A 81 4.44 -5.37 36.16
CA HIS A 81 5.52 -6.33 36.48
C HIS A 81 5.13 -7.77 36.13
N GLU A 82 3.89 -8.17 36.37
CA GLU A 82 3.34 -9.49 35.99
C GLU A 82 3.38 -9.69 34.48
N LYS A 83 2.79 -8.76 33.70
CA LYS A 83 2.82 -8.83 32.23
C LYS A 83 4.22 -8.70 31.61
N LEU A 84 5.20 -8.11 32.32
CA LEU A 84 6.61 -8.14 31.90
C LEU A 84 7.29 -9.48 32.22
N ALA A 85 6.95 -10.12 33.34
CA ALA A 85 7.48 -11.45 33.67
C ALA A 85 6.99 -12.50 32.67
N ASP A 86 5.71 -12.46 32.31
CA ASP A 86 5.11 -13.26 31.23
C ASP A 86 5.84 -13.03 29.88
N LEU A 87 5.91 -11.76 29.43
CA LEU A 87 6.47 -11.38 28.13
C LEU A 87 7.96 -11.73 27.97
N LEU A 88 8.75 -11.58 29.04
CA LEU A 88 10.21 -11.69 28.99
C LEU A 88 10.73 -13.05 29.50
N GLY A 89 9.86 -13.93 29.98
CA GLY A 89 10.25 -15.19 30.65
C GLY A 89 11.14 -15.00 31.88
N GLY A 90 11.20 -13.79 32.44
CA GLY A 90 12.16 -13.38 33.46
C GLY A 90 13.63 -13.23 32.99
N HIS A 91 13.92 -13.33 31.69
CA HIS A 91 15.30 -13.36 31.17
C HIS A 91 16.00 -12.00 31.05
N PHE A 92 15.26 -10.89 30.98
CA PHE A 92 15.81 -9.56 30.69
C PHE A 92 15.60 -8.57 31.85
N PRO A 93 16.68 -7.90 32.34
CA PRO A 93 16.54 -6.80 33.29
C PRO A 93 15.74 -5.63 32.70
N TYR A 94 14.96 -4.92 33.51
CA TYR A 94 14.20 -3.75 33.08
C TYR A 94 14.08 -2.70 34.19
N LYS A 95 13.68 -1.48 33.79
CA LYS A 95 13.46 -0.31 34.65
C LYS A 95 12.15 0.39 34.24
N ILE A 96 11.32 0.85 35.17
CA ILE A 96 10.02 1.45 34.83
C ILE A 96 10.00 2.96 35.11
N ALA A 97 9.90 3.79 34.06
CA ALA A 97 9.55 5.19 34.25
C ALA A 97 8.03 5.37 34.36
N GLN A 98 7.55 6.30 35.19
CA GLN A 98 6.12 6.47 35.46
C GLN A 98 5.67 7.93 35.59
N ARG A 99 4.42 8.22 35.22
CA ARG A 99 3.78 9.54 35.42
C ARG A 99 2.27 9.42 35.62
N HIS A 100 1.79 9.94 36.75
CA HIS A 100 0.42 9.77 37.19
C HIS A 100 -0.26 11.13 37.41
N GLY A 101 -1.57 11.21 37.20
CA GLY A 101 -2.36 12.41 37.51
C GLY A 101 -3.28 12.87 36.38
N PHE A 102 -3.78 14.10 36.49
CA PHE A 102 -4.76 14.69 35.57
C PHE A 102 -4.15 14.95 34.18
N CYS A 103 -4.83 14.52 33.11
CA CYS A 103 -4.39 14.68 31.73
C CYS A 103 -5.46 15.41 30.89
N PRO A 104 -5.31 16.72 30.61
CA PRO A 104 -6.33 17.53 29.94
C PRO A 104 -6.78 16.96 28.59
N SER A 105 -5.83 16.48 27.77
CA SER A 105 -6.08 15.89 26.45
C SER A 105 -6.85 14.57 26.50
N SER A 106 -6.82 13.85 27.63
CA SER A 106 -7.54 12.57 27.81
C SER A 106 -9.02 12.76 28.20
N LYS A 107 -9.66 13.79 27.63
CA LYS A 107 -11.00 14.30 27.99
C LYS A 107 -11.11 14.76 29.45
N GLY A 108 -10.05 15.36 30.00
CA GLY A 108 -10.04 15.85 31.39
C GLY A 108 -10.16 14.73 32.44
N ARG A 109 -9.53 13.58 32.20
CA ARG A 109 -9.50 12.44 33.12
C ARG A 109 -8.12 12.26 33.76
N TYR A 110 -8.08 11.47 34.82
CA TYR A 110 -6.81 11.03 35.39
C TYR A 110 -6.23 9.89 34.55
N LYS A 111 -4.90 9.82 34.54
CA LYS A 111 -4.13 8.91 33.71
C LYS A 111 -2.93 8.41 34.46
N LEU A 112 -2.85 7.09 34.62
CA LEU A 112 -1.63 6.37 34.96
C LEU A 112 -0.88 6.10 33.66
N SER A 113 0.43 6.31 33.66
CA SER A 113 1.33 5.99 32.56
C SER A 113 2.55 5.28 33.12
N PHE A 114 2.81 4.06 32.66
CA PHE A 114 4.00 3.28 32.99
C PHE A 114 4.78 2.98 31.71
N ARG A 115 6.11 3.06 31.79
CA ARG A 115 7.02 2.85 30.67
C ARG A 115 8.20 1.96 31.07
N PRO A 116 8.10 0.64 30.85
CA PRO A 116 9.22 -0.26 30.96
C PRO A 116 10.28 0.03 29.89
N TYR A 117 11.54 0.10 30.29
CA TYR A 117 12.74 0.08 29.45
C TYR A 117 13.49 -1.23 29.75
N ILE A 118 13.57 -2.12 28.76
CA ILE A 118 14.13 -3.47 28.87
C ILE A 118 15.59 -3.44 28.39
N HIS A 119 16.50 -4.14 29.07
CA HIS A 119 17.93 -4.24 28.72
C HIS A 119 18.15 -5.24 27.59
N ALA A 120 17.42 -5.02 26.50
CA ALA A 120 17.44 -5.78 25.27
C ALA A 120 17.45 -4.80 24.09
N ARG A 121 18.14 -5.18 23.03
CA ARG A 121 18.19 -4.45 21.76
C ARG A 121 17.08 -4.94 20.87
N VAL A 122 16.47 -4.08 20.07
CA VAL A 122 15.42 -4.47 19.11
C VAL A 122 15.42 -3.50 17.93
N ARG A 123 14.99 -3.96 16.74
CA ARG A 123 14.75 -3.06 15.60
C ARG A 123 13.44 -2.31 15.82
N TYR A 124 13.44 -0.98 15.68
CA TYR A 124 12.27 -0.14 16.02
C TYR A 124 11.01 -0.52 15.21
N THR A 125 11.20 -1.01 13.98
CA THR A 125 10.15 -1.52 13.09
C THR A 125 9.47 -2.79 13.59
N ASP A 126 10.18 -3.62 14.34
CA ASP A 126 9.80 -5.00 14.66
C ASP A 126 9.05 -5.08 15.99
N ILE A 127 9.14 -4.02 16.82
CA ILE A 127 8.49 -3.95 18.14
C ILE A 127 6.97 -4.23 18.07
N PRO A 128 6.19 -3.67 17.13
CA PRO A 128 4.76 -3.97 17.03
C PRO A 128 4.45 -5.42 16.68
N ASP A 129 5.38 -6.14 16.04
CA ASP A 129 5.21 -7.55 15.70
C ASP A 129 5.62 -8.43 16.89
N ILE A 130 6.77 -8.14 17.51
CA ILE A 130 7.26 -8.81 18.72
C ILE A 130 6.23 -8.73 19.86
N VAL A 131 5.57 -7.58 20.04
CA VAL A 131 4.54 -7.44 21.09
C VAL A 131 3.23 -8.16 20.69
N ARG A 132 2.92 -8.33 19.40
CA ARG A 132 1.73 -9.08 18.95
C ARG A 132 1.93 -10.60 18.94
N ASP A 133 3.16 -11.06 18.77
CA ASP A 133 3.52 -12.48 18.79
C ASP A 133 3.62 -13.01 20.23
N ILE A 134 4.02 -12.16 21.18
CA ILE A 134 4.33 -12.57 22.57
C ILE A 134 3.25 -12.10 23.59
N ALA A 135 2.37 -11.13 23.28
CA ALA A 135 1.45 -10.55 24.27
C ALA A 135 -0.05 -10.46 23.90
N ASP A 136 -0.82 -10.40 24.99
CA ASP A 136 -2.29 -10.31 25.08
C ASP A 136 -2.88 -9.05 24.40
N ASP A 137 -4.05 -9.20 23.79
CA ASP A 137 -4.51 -8.37 22.66
C ASP A 137 -5.07 -7.01 23.12
N GLY A 138 -4.17 -6.06 23.39
CA GLY A 138 -4.47 -4.65 23.67
C GLY A 138 -4.00 -4.10 25.03
N PHE A 139 -3.17 -4.82 25.78
CA PHE A 139 -2.63 -4.32 27.06
C PHE A 139 -1.63 -3.15 26.88
N TRP A 140 -0.71 -3.29 25.92
CA TRP A 140 0.34 -2.31 25.63
C TRP A 140 -0.10 -1.27 24.59
N ASP A 141 0.24 0.00 24.79
CA ASP A 141 -0.11 1.08 23.85
C ASP A 141 0.89 1.15 22.68
N LEU A 142 0.61 0.37 21.64
CA LEU A 142 1.40 0.35 20.40
C LEU A 142 1.24 1.62 19.54
N SER A 143 0.52 2.66 19.98
CA SER A 143 0.42 3.92 19.21
C SER A 143 1.76 4.64 19.07
N VAL A 144 2.62 4.53 20.08
CA VAL A 144 3.96 5.15 20.12
C VAL A 144 4.94 4.61 19.10
N TYR A 145 4.58 3.52 18.39
CA TYR A 145 5.37 2.92 17.32
C TYR A 145 4.90 3.30 15.90
N LYS A 146 3.83 4.10 15.78
CA LYS A 146 3.38 4.61 14.49
C LYS A 146 4.39 5.62 13.95
N GLY A 147 4.63 5.62 12.63
CA GLY A 147 5.54 6.58 11.97
C GLY A 147 5.15 8.06 12.13
N SER A 148 3.94 8.37 12.63
CA SER A 148 3.50 9.72 13.01
C SER A 148 3.94 10.17 14.41
N GLU A 149 4.37 9.26 15.30
CA GLU A 149 4.54 9.49 16.74
C GLU A 149 5.99 9.30 17.23
N GLN A 150 6.96 9.58 16.35
CA GLN A 150 8.42 9.42 16.51
C GLN A 150 9.11 10.33 17.57
N LEU A 151 8.38 10.84 18.57
CA LEU A 151 8.91 11.72 19.61
C LEU A 151 8.57 11.19 21.01
N LEU A 152 9.58 10.66 21.71
CA LEU A 152 9.41 10.06 23.03
C LEU A 152 9.81 11.06 24.11
N ALA A 153 8.87 11.44 24.99
CA ALA A 153 9.19 12.34 26.10
C ALA A 153 10.25 11.70 27.02
N CYS A 154 11.34 12.42 27.29
CA CYS A 154 12.46 11.92 28.11
C CYS A 154 12.07 11.72 29.58
N PRO A 155 12.81 10.90 30.34
CA PRO A 155 12.79 10.92 31.81
C PRO A 155 13.01 12.35 32.33
N ASN A 156 12.45 12.66 33.51
CA ASN A 156 12.32 13.99 34.10
C ASN A 156 11.58 15.07 33.26
N GLY A 157 11.11 14.74 32.06
CA GLY A 157 10.40 15.67 31.16
C GLY A 157 8.89 15.73 31.32
N ARG A 158 8.29 16.81 30.81
CA ARG A 158 6.83 16.98 30.63
C ARG A 158 6.40 16.54 29.22
N LYS A 159 5.16 16.08 29.04
CA LYS A 159 4.65 15.61 27.71
C LYS A 159 4.29 16.74 26.73
N GLY A 160 4.37 18.01 27.14
CA GLY A 160 3.99 19.17 26.31
C GLY A 160 2.47 19.39 26.24
N HIS A 161 2.01 20.32 25.39
CA HIS A 161 0.60 20.67 25.19
C HIS A 161 -0.23 20.90 26.49
N GLY A 162 0.40 21.45 27.53
CA GLY A 162 -0.24 21.73 28.83
C GLY A 162 -0.38 20.53 29.77
N ASP A 163 0.12 19.34 29.41
CA ASP A 163 0.26 18.23 30.35
C ASP A 163 1.49 18.49 31.24
N ASN A 164 1.23 18.87 32.49
CA ASN A 164 2.26 19.23 33.47
C ASN A 164 2.86 18.02 34.21
N ARG A 165 2.41 16.79 33.92
CA ARG A 165 2.93 15.58 34.58
C ARG A 165 4.36 15.30 34.13
N ILE A 166 5.25 15.08 35.10
CA ILE A 166 6.66 14.76 34.89
C ILE A 166 6.83 13.23 34.83
N LEU A 167 7.59 12.73 33.86
CA LEU A 167 8.02 11.33 33.80
C LEU A 167 9.13 11.09 34.83
N ARG A 168 8.85 10.29 35.87
CA ARG A 168 9.82 9.96 36.93
C ARG A 168 10.44 8.58 36.71
N MET A 169 11.68 8.42 37.14
CA MET A 169 12.36 7.12 37.23
C MET A 169 11.77 6.30 38.40
N GLU A 170 11.98 4.98 38.41
CA GLU A 170 11.51 4.11 39.50
C GLU A 170 12.21 4.41 40.82
N ARG A 171 13.50 4.78 40.74
CA ARG A 171 14.39 5.15 41.84
C ARG A 171 15.12 6.43 41.44
N GLU A 172 15.36 7.32 42.41
CA GLU A 172 16.02 8.61 42.11
C GLU A 172 17.53 8.46 41.90
N ASP A 173 18.15 7.39 42.42
CA ASP A 173 19.59 7.08 42.31
C ASP A 173 19.98 6.26 41.06
N ASP A 174 19.01 5.88 40.20
CA ASP A 174 19.30 5.12 38.97
C ASP A 174 19.94 6.01 37.88
N ASP A 175 20.76 5.44 37.00
CA ASP A 175 21.28 6.18 35.85
C ASP A 175 20.15 6.49 34.86
N ILE A 176 19.98 7.78 34.54
CA ILE A 176 19.00 8.26 33.58
C ILE A 176 19.21 7.69 32.15
N ALA A 177 20.40 7.18 31.85
CA ALA A 177 20.69 6.42 30.63
C ALA A 177 19.90 5.09 30.53
N ASP A 178 19.53 4.47 31.66
CA ASP A 178 18.68 3.27 31.68
C ASP A 178 17.27 3.58 31.15
N TYR A 179 16.81 4.83 31.32
CA TYR A 179 15.49 5.32 30.93
C TYR A 179 15.49 6.08 29.58
N LEU A 180 16.51 5.89 28.75
CA LEU A 180 16.55 6.39 27.36
C LEU A 180 16.44 5.24 26.35
N ALA A 181 15.61 5.42 25.32
CA ALA A 181 15.40 4.43 24.26
C ALA A 181 16.57 4.38 23.27
N GLN A 182 17.19 5.53 22.97
CA GLN A 182 18.36 5.61 22.07
C GLN A 182 19.64 5.03 22.68
N VAL A 183 19.70 4.82 24.00
CA VAL A 183 20.86 4.22 24.66
C VAL A 183 20.78 2.70 24.58
N THR A 184 21.68 2.09 23.82
CA THR A 184 21.92 0.64 23.84
C THR A 184 23.38 0.35 24.14
N ASP A 185 23.63 -0.80 24.76
CA ASP A 185 24.96 -1.41 24.89
C ASP A 185 25.08 -2.57 23.89
N ASP A 186 26.26 -2.77 23.30
CA ASP A 186 26.47 -3.84 22.31
C ASP A 186 26.44 -5.26 22.91
N SER A 187 26.65 -5.40 24.23
CA SER A 187 26.58 -6.67 24.95
C SER A 187 25.15 -7.18 25.21
N TRP A 188 24.14 -6.33 25.08
CA TRP A 188 22.74 -6.73 25.27
C TRP A 188 22.23 -7.55 24.08
N GLN A 189 21.45 -8.59 24.35
CA GLN A 189 20.88 -9.46 23.32
C GLN A 189 19.98 -8.66 22.37
N LEU A 190 20.14 -8.91 21.06
CA LEU A 190 19.20 -8.46 20.05
C LEU A 190 17.98 -9.39 20.04
N MET A 191 16.86 -8.88 20.54
CA MET A 191 15.54 -9.43 20.29
C MET A 191 15.21 -9.25 18.81
N THR A 192 15.31 -10.34 18.07
CA THR A 192 14.63 -10.52 16.79
C THR A 192 13.27 -11.17 17.04
N LEU A 193 12.36 -11.07 16.06
CA LEU A 193 11.30 -12.07 15.94
C LEU A 193 11.92 -13.48 15.88
N PRO A 194 11.24 -14.53 16.35
CA PRO A 194 11.69 -15.89 16.12
C PRO A 194 11.84 -16.13 14.61
N GLU A 195 12.98 -16.67 14.18
CA GLU A 195 13.18 -16.96 12.76
C GLU A 195 12.18 -18.01 12.30
N SER A 196 11.22 -17.60 11.47
CA SER A 196 10.62 -18.51 10.50
C SER A 196 11.76 -19.12 9.69
N PRO A 197 11.85 -20.45 9.55
CA PRO A 197 13.08 -21.13 9.15
C PRO A 197 13.67 -20.53 7.86
N THR A 198 14.86 -19.97 8.00
CA THR A 198 15.56 -19.23 6.95
C THR A 198 16.05 -20.17 5.84
N PRO A 199 16.13 -19.67 4.59
CA PRO A 199 17.47 -19.36 4.13
C PRO A 199 17.63 -18.01 3.41
N SER A 200 18.64 -17.29 3.89
CA SER A 200 19.56 -16.38 3.20
C SER A 200 19.94 -16.75 1.75
N PRO A 201 20.58 -15.85 0.96
CA PRO A 201 20.61 -14.38 0.97
C PRO A 201 20.21 -13.83 -0.45
N THR A 202 20.19 -12.53 -0.84
CA THR A 202 21.13 -11.41 -0.60
C THR A 202 20.54 -10.09 -1.16
N GLN A 203 20.70 -8.96 -0.45
CA GLN A 203 20.64 -7.56 -0.94
C GLN A 203 19.33 -7.00 -1.61
N THR A 204 19.23 -5.66 -1.60
CA THR A 204 18.10 -4.78 -1.97
C THR A 204 18.20 -4.28 -3.44
N PRO A 205 17.20 -3.57 -4.07
CA PRO A 205 16.25 -2.59 -3.47
C PRO A 205 14.80 -2.46 -4.05
N THR A 206 14.05 -1.49 -3.48
CA THR A 206 12.82 -0.82 -4.01
C THR A 206 11.45 -1.58 -3.95
N PRO A 207 10.28 -0.88 -4.03
CA PRO A 207 9.02 -1.31 -3.36
C PRO A 207 7.83 -1.72 -4.28
N VAL A 208 6.79 -2.32 -3.68
CA VAL A 208 5.61 -2.94 -4.38
C VAL A 208 4.24 -2.42 -3.85
N ARG A 209 3.13 -2.71 -4.57
CA ARG A 209 1.75 -2.16 -4.42
C ARG A 209 0.68 -3.23 -4.03
N VAL A 210 -0.61 -2.86 -4.10
CA VAL A 210 -1.81 -3.56 -3.55
C VAL A 210 -2.89 -3.73 -4.62
N GLU A 211 -3.49 -4.93 -4.76
CA GLU A 211 -4.75 -5.23 -5.50
C GLU A 211 -5.43 -6.49 -4.85
N GLU A 212 -6.73 -6.88 -4.96
CA GLU A 212 -8.06 -6.25 -5.18
C GLU A 212 -9.27 -7.24 -4.83
N LEU A 213 -10.29 -6.92 -4.00
CA LEU A 213 -11.18 -7.86 -3.25
C LEU A 213 -12.72 -7.94 -3.57
N ASP A 214 -13.23 -9.14 -3.82
CA ASP A 214 -14.57 -9.65 -3.42
C ASP A 214 -15.87 -8.80 -3.61
N PRO A 215 -16.28 -8.43 -4.84
CA PRO A 215 -17.64 -7.95 -5.16
C PRO A 215 -18.87 -8.64 -4.55
N GLU A 216 -18.95 -9.96 -4.48
CA GLU A 216 -20.12 -10.66 -3.88
C GLU A 216 -20.00 -10.68 -2.34
N LEU A 217 -18.81 -10.95 -1.81
CA LEU A 217 -18.48 -10.87 -0.40
C LEU A 217 -18.83 -9.50 0.19
N VAL A 218 -18.55 -8.38 -0.50
CA VAL A 218 -18.96 -7.05 0.00
C VAL A 218 -20.44 -6.72 -0.26
N ARG A 219 -21.14 -7.39 -1.20
CA ARG A 219 -22.61 -7.33 -1.29
C ARG A 219 -23.27 -8.05 -0.11
N ASP A 220 -22.77 -9.21 0.27
CA ASP A 220 -23.29 -9.96 1.40
C ASP A 220 -22.89 -9.33 2.74
N ALA A 221 -21.69 -8.76 2.87
CA ALA A 221 -21.36 -7.88 3.99
C ALA A 221 -22.32 -6.67 4.07
N LEU A 222 -22.64 -6.00 2.95
CA LEU A 222 -23.66 -4.94 2.91
C LEU A 222 -25.06 -5.43 3.32
N ARG A 223 -25.42 -6.68 2.99
CA ARG A 223 -26.68 -7.30 3.45
C ARG A 223 -26.64 -7.59 4.96
N CYS A 224 -25.50 -7.96 5.53
CA CYS A 224 -25.34 -8.22 6.97
C CYS A 224 -25.21 -6.95 7.84
N ILE A 225 -24.82 -5.79 7.31
CA ILE A 225 -24.72 -4.54 8.08
C ILE A 225 -26.13 -4.06 8.53
N SER A 226 -26.27 -3.68 9.81
CA SER A 226 -27.54 -3.26 10.39
C SER A 226 -28.10 -1.97 9.76
N ALA A 227 -29.44 -1.91 9.64
CA ALA A 227 -30.19 -0.74 9.17
C ALA A 227 -29.83 0.55 9.94
N THR A 228 -29.61 0.44 11.25
CA THR A 228 -29.27 1.57 12.14
C THR A 228 -27.93 2.23 11.84
N ARG A 229 -27.02 1.60 11.09
CA ARG A 229 -25.78 2.26 10.62
C ARG A 229 -26.04 3.22 9.45
N ALA A 230 -27.05 2.98 8.61
CA ALA A 230 -27.34 3.84 7.46
C ALA A 230 -27.89 5.23 7.86
N GLY A 231 -28.54 5.34 9.02
CA GLY A 231 -28.96 6.64 9.59
C GLY A 231 -27.81 7.50 10.15
N LYS A 232 -26.59 6.96 10.31
CA LYS A 232 -25.44 7.69 10.87
C LYS A 232 -24.50 8.19 9.76
N HIS A 233 -24.62 9.48 9.46
CA HIS A 233 -23.98 10.15 8.32
C HIS A 233 -22.53 9.75 8.06
N ASP A 234 -21.64 9.84 9.05
CA ASP A 234 -20.20 9.66 8.79
C ASP A 234 -19.81 8.19 8.59
N GLN A 235 -20.54 7.25 9.20
CA GLN A 235 -20.37 5.82 8.95
C GLN A 235 -20.92 5.44 7.56
N TRP A 236 -22.10 5.95 7.20
CA TRP A 236 -22.66 5.82 5.84
C TRP A 236 -21.72 6.42 4.78
N ARG A 237 -21.13 7.59 5.06
CA ARG A 237 -20.17 8.28 4.19
C ARG A 237 -18.88 7.49 4.01
N ASN A 238 -18.32 6.95 5.09
CA ASN A 238 -17.08 6.17 5.01
C ASN A 238 -17.30 4.82 4.32
N ILE A 239 -18.45 4.16 4.53
CA ILE A 239 -18.86 2.98 3.76
C ILE A 239 -19.00 3.34 2.27
N CYS A 240 -19.68 4.44 1.94
CA CYS A 240 -19.80 4.93 0.56
C CYS A 240 -18.43 5.21 -0.10
N PHE A 241 -17.48 5.79 0.63
CA PHE A 241 -16.11 5.98 0.14
C PHE A 241 -15.34 4.67 0.00
N GLY A 242 -15.51 3.70 0.91
CA GLY A 242 -14.94 2.36 0.78
C GLY A 242 -15.44 1.64 -0.48
N LEU A 243 -16.76 1.59 -0.67
CA LEU A 243 -17.39 1.03 -1.89
C LEU A 243 -16.94 1.75 -3.17
N LYS A 244 -16.75 3.08 -3.14
CA LYS A 244 -16.24 3.81 -4.31
C LYS A 244 -14.75 3.53 -4.57
N SER A 245 -13.96 3.35 -3.51
CA SER A 245 -12.53 3.08 -3.60
C SER A 245 -12.22 1.65 -4.02
N SER A 246 -13.12 0.70 -3.72
CA SER A 246 -12.96 -0.70 -4.13
C SER A 246 -12.97 -0.86 -5.65
N GLY A 247 -13.82 -0.10 -6.36
CA GLY A 247 -13.86 -0.04 -7.83
C GLY A 247 -15.15 -0.55 -8.47
N LEU A 248 -16.08 -1.09 -7.69
CA LEU A 248 -17.28 -1.77 -8.18
C LEU A 248 -18.47 -0.87 -8.43
N ASP A 249 -19.30 -1.23 -9.42
CA ASP A 249 -20.67 -0.71 -9.53
C ASP A 249 -21.65 -1.46 -8.59
N LEU A 250 -21.45 -1.27 -7.28
CA LEU A 250 -22.41 -1.64 -6.23
C LEU A 250 -23.38 -0.50 -5.91
N LEU A 251 -23.54 0.46 -6.83
CA LEU A 251 -24.36 1.65 -6.61
C LEU A 251 -25.85 1.34 -6.42
N GLN A 252 -26.34 0.20 -6.92
CA GLN A 252 -27.71 -0.25 -6.64
C GLN A 252 -27.81 -1.01 -5.31
N ASP A 253 -26.82 -1.85 -4.99
CA ASP A 253 -26.75 -2.60 -3.72
C ASP A 253 -26.60 -1.65 -2.52
N PHE A 254 -25.80 -0.59 -2.63
CA PHE A 254 -25.67 0.45 -1.59
C PHE A 254 -26.97 1.27 -1.39
N LYS A 255 -27.78 1.45 -2.44
CA LYS A 255 -29.14 2.02 -2.31
C LYS A 255 -30.11 1.02 -1.66
N ALA A 256 -30.01 -0.27 -2.00
CA ALA A 256 -30.82 -1.33 -1.38
C ALA A 256 -30.49 -1.46 0.11
N PHE A 257 -29.22 -1.37 0.49
CA PHE A 257 -28.76 -1.25 1.87
C PHE A 257 -29.37 0.00 2.56
N SER A 258 -29.23 1.18 1.95
CA SER A 258 -29.75 2.44 2.52
C SER A 258 -31.27 2.44 2.70
N ARG A 259 -32.01 1.77 1.80
CA ARG A 259 -33.47 1.58 1.87
C ARG A 259 -33.98 0.80 3.07
N ARG A 260 -33.10 0.12 3.82
CA ARG A 260 -33.48 -0.64 5.02
C ARG A 260 -33.51 0.21 6.29
N ALA A 261 -33.03 1.46 6.24
CA ALA A 261 -33.18 2.40 7.36
C ALA A 261 -34.66 2.81 7.52
N PRO A 262 -35.21 2.86 8.75
CA PRO A 262 -36.60 3.29 8.97
C PRO A 262 -36.92 4.67 8.38
N ASP A 263 -35.93 5.57 8.43
CA ASP A 263 -36.06 6.97 8.03
C ASP A 263 -35.94 7.17 6.50
N TYR A 264 -35.73 6.11 5.71
CA TYR A 264 -35.49 6.23 4.27
C TYR A 264 -36.77 6.52 3.46
N ASP A 265 -37.95 6.07 3.92
CA ASP A 265 -39.13 5.99 3.05
C ASP A 265 -39.90 7.32 2.89
N THR A 266 -39.55 8.37 3.63
CA THR A 266 -40.16 9.69 3.41
C THR A 266 -39.56 10.42 2.20
N ARG A 267 -40.39 11.19 1.49
CA ARG A 267 -39.96 12.03 0.34
C ARG A 267 -39.01 13.17 0.74
N ALA A 268 -38.86 13.49 2.02
CA ALA A 268 -37.93 14.52 2.48
C ALA A 268 -36.49 13.98 2.51
N ASP A 269 -36.29 12.85 3.18
CA ASP A 269 -34.97 12.25 3.44
C ASP A 269 -34.30 11.77 2.15
N GLN A 270 -35.09 11.21 1.22
CA GLN A 270 -34.63 10.86 -0.14
C GLN A 270 -34.13 12.07 -0.96
N LYS A 271 -34.47 13.29 -0.56
CA LYS A 271 -34.00 14.54 -1.16
C LYS A 271 -32.69 15.01 -0.53
N GLU A 272 -32.54 14.89 0.79
CA GLU A 272 -31.30 15.22 1.51
C GLU A 272 -30.14 14.30 1.12
N PHE A 273 -30.38 12.98 1.04
CA PHE A 273 -29.38 12.01 0.57
C PHE A 273 -28.96 12.22 -0.89
N LYS A 274 -29.79 12.87 -1.74
CA LYS A 274 -29.36 13.34 -3.08
C LYS A 274 -28.48 14.59 -3.01
N GLY A 275 -28.75 15.53 -2.10
CA GLY A 275 -27.94 16.75 -1.94
C GLY A 275 -26.50 16.46 -1.51
N ARG A 276 -26.29 15.46 -0.65
CA ARG A 276 -24.96 15.01 -0.19
C ARG A 276 -24.09 14.38 -1.28
N ARG A 277 -24.59 14.21 -2.51
CA ARG A 277 -23.94 13.45 -3.60
C ARG A 277 -22.97 14.26 -4.48
N GLN A 278 -22.86 15.58 -4.31
CA GLN A 278 -22.02 16.45 -5.17
C GLN A 278 -20.80 17.11 -4.50
N VAL A 279 -20.69 17.11 -3.17
CA VAL A 279 -19.49 17.65 -2.46
C VAL A 279 -18.25 16.75 -2.66
N LEU A 280 -18.44 15.60 -3.32
CA LEU A 280 -17.40 14.67 -3.79
C LEU A 280 -16.57 15.22 -4.97
N GLY A 281 -16.46 16.55 -5.13
CA GLY A 281 -15.73 17.18 -6.23
C GLY A 281 -15.29 18.63 -6.00
N SER A 282 -14.17 18.98 -6.65
CA SER A 282 -13.65 20.33 -6.97
C SER A 282 -12.95 21.21 -5.91
N LEU A 283 -13.37 21.28 -4.65
CA LEU A 283 -12.94 22.34 -3.70
C LEU A 283 -12.55 21.76 -2.32
N ALA A 284 -11.54 22.21 -1.57
CA ALA A 284 -10.78 23.48 -1.65
C ALA A 284 -9.29 23.38 -1.23
N LEU A 285 -8.67 22.18 -1.18
CA LEU A 285 -7.33 21.96 -0.59
C LEU A 285 -6.12 22.45 -1.42
N LYS A 286 -6.31 23.34 -2.41
CA LYS A 286 -5.29 23.74 -3.39
C LYS A 286 -4.52 25.04 -3.03
N ASN A 287 -4.70 25.58 -1.82
CA ASN A 287 -4.45 27.00 -1.50
C ASN A 287 -3.44 27.26 -0.35
N LYS A 288 -2.36 26.50 -0.18
CA LYS A 288 -1.40 26.77 0.94
C LYS A 288 0.09 26.48 0.75
N GLU A 289 0.59 26.26 -0.48
CA GLU A 289 2.02 26.02 -0.75
C GLU A 289 2.60 26.89 -1.89
N GLU A 290 2.22 28.17 -1.98
CA GLU A 290 2.92 29.14 -2.84
C GLU A 290 3.25 30.42 -2.03
N ARG A 291 4.53 30.52 -1.63
CA ARG A 291 5.23 31.74 -1.24
C ARG A 291 6.71 31.59 -1.59
N GLN A 292 7.08 32.08 -2.76
CA GLN A 292 8.38 32.71 -2.95
C GLN A 292 8.11 34.18 -3.24
N GLU A 293 9.07 35.04 -2.88
CA GLU A 293 8.97 36.47 -3.10
C GLU A 293 9.44 36.78 -4.53
N GLU A 294 8.48 36.99 -5.44
CA GLU A 294 8.74 37.86 -6.58
C GLU A 294 9.09 39.25 -6.04
N SER A 295 10.08 39.90 -6.64
CA SER A 295 10.47 41.27 -6.29
C SER A 295 9.39 42.26 -6.75
N LEU A 296 8.43 42.53 -5.88
CA LEU A 296 7.35 43.48 -6.12
C LEU A 296 7.72 44.82 -5.51
N GLU A 297 7.71 45.87 -6.33
CA GLU A 297 7.93 47.24 -5.89
C GLU A 297 6.88 47.64 -4.83
N GLU A 298 7.33 48.29 -3.76
CA GLU A 298 6.44 48.83 -2.73
C GLU A 298 5.56 49.97 -3.28
N ILE A 299 4.40 50.18 -2.66
CA ILE A 299 3.50 51.27 -3.03
C ILE A 299 4.15 52.59 -2.63
N THR A 300 4.39 53.47 -3.59
CA THR A 300 5.03 54.78 -3.35
C THR A 300 4.19 55.67 -2.42
N GLU A 301 4.86 56.48 -1.59
CA GLU A 301 4.21 57.39 -0.64
C GLU A 301 3.18 58.32 -1.32
N ASP A 302 3.47 58.78 -2.54
CA ASP A 302 2.54 59.57 -3.36
C ASP A 302 1.19 58.87 -3.61
N LYS A 303 1.21 57.56 -3.91
CA LYS A 303 -0.02 56.75 -4.10
C LYS A 303 -0.77 56.58 -2.79
N ILE A 304 -0.07 56.48 -1.66
CA ILE A 304 -0.70 56.39 -0.32
C ILE A 304 -1.34 57.72 0.06
N MET A 305 -0.67 58.85 -0.22
CA MET A 305 -1.22 60.20 -0.08
C MET A 305 -2.46 60.42 -0.94
N ASP A 306 -2.43 60.04 -2.22
CA ASP A 306 -3.59 60.19 -3.11
C ASP A 306 -4.74 59.25 -2.75
N ALA A 307 -4.47 58.00 -2.40
CA ALA A 307 -5.48 57.07 -1.90
C ALA A 307 -6.14 57.62 -0.61
N ALA A 308 -5.37 58.16 0.33
CA ALA A 308 -5.90 58.81 1.54
C ALA A 308 -6.74 60.06 1.21
N ARG A 309 -6.31 60.89 0.25
CA ARG A 309 -7.06 62.06 -0.24
C ARG A 309 -8.35 61.69 -0.99
N ILE A 310 -8.39 60.55 -1.69
CA ILE A 310 -9.62 60.03 -2.31
C ILE A 310 -10.54 59.46 -1.24
N LEU A 311 -10.01 58.68 -0.30
CA LEU A 311 -10.75 58.07 0.80
C LEU A 311 -11.43 59.13 1.70
N TYR A 312 -10.69 60.17 2.09
CA TYR A 312 -11.20 61.31 2.84
C TYR A 312 -12.35 62.01 2.10
N ARG A 313 -12.19 62.31 0.80
CA ARG A 313 -13.26 62.90 -0.03
C ARG A 313 -14.51 62.01 -0.19
N LYS A 314 -14.36 60.67 -0.17
CA LYS A 314 -15.51 59.74 -0.20
C LYS A 314 -16.17 59.55 1.18
N LEU A 315 -15.46 59.85 2.27
CA LEU A 315 -16.00 59.85 3.63
C LEU A 315 -16.76 61.15 3.95
N THR A 316 -16.12 62.31 3.78
CA THR A 316 -16.69 63.61 4.18
C THR A 316 -17.51 64.24 3.04
N SER A 317 -18.80 64.47 3.26
CA SER A 317 -19.67 65.19 2.31
C SER A 317 -19.33 66.68 2.18
N ARG A 318 -18.59 67.24 3.15
CA ARG A 318 -17.91 68.56 3.09
C ARG A 318 -16.59 68.46 3.87
N PRO A 319 -15.43 68.30 3.21
CA PRO A 319 -14.13 68.34 3.90
C PRO A 319 -13.87 69.74 4.49
N THR A 320 -13.25 69.82 5.68
CA THR A 320 -12.95 71.10 6.35
C THR A 320 -11.61 71.69 5.87
N ALA A 321 -10.63 70.82 5.66
CA ALA A 321 -9.30 71.11 5.14
C ALA A 321 -8.80 69.87 4.37
N PRO A 322 -7.89 70.00 3.39
CA PRO A 322 -7.30 68.85 2.71
C PRO A 322 -6.26 68.15 3.60
N ILE A 323 -5.85 66.93 3.21
CA ILE A 323 -4.74 66.22 3.84
C ILE A 323 -3.41 66.85 3.39
N ALA A 324 -2.70 67.42 4.37
CA ALA A 324 -1.38 68.01 4.25
C ALA A 324 -0.31 66.91 4.10
N SER A 325 -0.34 65.91 4.99
CA SER A 325 0.64 64.82 5.06
C SER A 325 0.06 63.53 5.65
N VAL A 326 0.71 62.41 5.35
CA VAL A 326 0.57 61.13 6.06
C VAL A 326 1.60 61.09 7.18
N LEU A 327 1.16 60.76 8.39
CA LEU A 327 1.99 60.67 9.61
C LEU A 327 2.51 59.23 9.84
N ARG A 328 1.74 58.22 9.42
CA ARG A 328 2.14 56.79 9.33
C ARG A 328 1.16 56.04 8.43
N HIS A 329 1.55 54.88 7.92
CA HIS A 329 0.63 53.95 7.28
C HIS A 329 1.01 52.49 7.55
N GLU A 330 0.01 51.60 7.59
CA GLU A 330 0.19 50.15 7.55
C GLU A 330 -0.70 49.60 6.43
N VAL A 331 -0.09 49.32 5.27
CA VAL A 331 -0.78 48.78 4.09
C VAL A 331 -0.50 47.28 4.00
N THR A 332 -1.46 46.49 4.46
CA THR A 332 -1.39 45.03 4.51
C THR A 332 -2.12 44.40 3.31
N LYS A 333 -1.96 43.09 3.11
CA LYS A 333 -2.63 42.30 2.06
C LYS A 333 -4.16 42.10 2.29
N ALA A 334 -4.83 43.05 2.95
CA ALA A 334 -6.27 43.04 3.24
C ALA A 334 -6.79 44.41 3.72
N VAL A 335 -5.97 45.18 4.45
CA VAL A 335 -6.35 46.45 5.07
C VAL A 335 -5.36 47.54 4.70
N PHE A 336 -5.88 48.69 4.28
CA PHE A 336 -5.17 49.95 4.11
C PHE A 336 -5.45 50.83 5.33
N ASP A 337 -4.47 51.01 6.21
CA ASP A 337 -4.60 51.83 7.42
C ASP A 337 -3.62 53.01 7.40
N VAL A 338 -4.11 54.21 7.70
CA VAL A 338 -3.33 55.47 7.52
C VAL A 338 -3.66 56.48 8.61
N HIS A 339 -2.63 57.11 9.17
CA HIS A 339 -2.75 58.31 10.01
C HIS A 339 -2.37 59.55 9.19
N VAL A 340 -3.19 60.59 9.22
CA VAL A 340 -3.07 61.80 8.40
C VAL A 340 -3.15 63.07 9.23
N LEU A 341 -2.56 64.15 8.72
CA LEU A 341 -2.71 65.51 9.23
C LEU A 341 -3.42 66.37 8.18
N LEU A 342 -4.42 67.16 8.60
CA LEU A 342 -5.08 68.16 7.74
C LEU A 342 -4.40 69.53 7.84
N ASP A 343 -4.58 70.39 6.85
CA ASP A 343 -4.05 71.79 6.87
C ASP A 343 -4.56 72.61 8.08
N ASP A 344 -5.70 72.24 8.67
CA ASP A 344 -6.26 72.85 9.89
C ASP A 344 -5.65 72.30 11.20
N ALA A 345 -4.57 71.51 11.09
CA ALA A 345 -3.87 70.77 12.15
C ALA A 345 -4.71 69.68 12.86
N THR A 346 -5.86 69.27 12.30
CA THR A 346 -6.59 68.09 12.77
C THR A 346 -5.84 66.80 12.40
N GLU A 347 -5.50 65.98 13.40
CA GLU A 347 -5.07 64.59 13.17
C GLU A 347 -6.26 63.68 12.87
N GLY A 348 -6.08 62.71 11.98
CA GLY A 348 -7.10 61.72 11.63
C GLY A 348 -6.56 60.33 11.32
N HIS A 349 -7.33 59.31 11.65
CA HIS A 349 -7.04 57.91 11.39
C HIS A 349 -8.07 57.32 10.42
N LEU A 350 -7.62 56.63 9.38
CA LEU A 350 -8.44 56.11 8.28
C LEU A 350 -8.08 54.65 7.99
N THR A 351 -9.04 53.75 8.18
CA THR A 351 -8.88 52.30 7.99
C THR A 351 -9.88 51.78 6.94
N LEU A 352 -9.38 51.14 5.87
CA LEU A 352 -10.16 50.59 4.75
C LEU A 352 -9.89 49.08 4.59
N ALA A 353 -10.93 48.26 4.64
CA ALA A 353 -10.87 46.84 4.28
C ALA A 353 -11.05 46.67 2.76
N LEU A 354 -9.98 46.24 2.07
CA LEU A 354 -9.87 46.19 0.60
C LEU A 354 -10.72 45.09 -0.04
N ASP A 355 -11.12 44.08 0.73
CA ASP A 355 -11.93 42.94 0.29
C ASP A 355 -13.44 43.21 0.30
N THR A 356 -13.86 44.28 0.98
CA THR A 356 -15.26 44.57 1.34
C THR A 356 -15.67 46.02 1.15
N LEU A 357 -14.71 46.94 0.96
CA LEU A 357 -14.84 48.40 1.00
C LEU A 357 -15.51 48.95 2.27
N HIS A 358 -15.35 48.25 3.39
CA HIS A 358 -15.71 48.80 4.70
C HIS A 358 -14.66 49.80 5.16
N VAL A 359 -15.09 50.98 5.60
CA VAL A 359 -14.18 52.07 6.00
C VAL A 359 -14.61 52.64 7.33
N ARG A 360 -13.62 52.83 8.20
CA ARG A 360 -13.74 53.54 9.47
C ARG A 360 -12.79 54.73 9.49
N GLY A 361 -13.26 55.86 10.00
CA GLY A 361 -12.49 57.09 10.13
C GLY A 361 -12.70 57.77 11.48
N VAL A 362 -11.66 58.40 12.01
CA VAL A 362 -11.70 59.19 13.26
C VAL A 362 -10.90 60.47 13.03
N PHE A 363 -11.46 61.64 13.32
CA PHE A 363 -10.77 62.94 13.23
C PHE A 363 -10.85 63.69 14.56
N TYR A 364 -9.71 64.07 15.12
CA TYR A 364 -9.59 64.63 16.47
C TYR A 364 -9.64 66.17 16.46
N ARG A 365 -10.84 66.74 16.30
CA ARG A 365 -11.02 68.21 16.33
C ARG A 365 -11.10 68.77 17.76
N PRO A 366 -10.73 70.05 17.99
CA PRO A 366 -10.92 70.73 19.28
C PRO A 366 -12.37 70.80 19.79
N SER A 367 -13.36 70.62 18.90
CA SER A 367 -14.79 70.57 19.23
C SER A 367 -15.32 69.16 19.53
N GLY A 368 -14.47 68.13 19.48
CA GLY A 368 -14.82 66.72 19.67
C GLY A 368 -14.34 65.82 18.53
N SER A 369 -14.20 64.52 18.80
CA SER A 369 -13.79 63.54 17.77
C SER A 369 -14.94 63.21 16.83
N GLU A 370 -14.75 63.46 15.52
CA GLU A 370 -15.70 63.08 14.48
C GLU A 370 -15.41 61.65 14.01
N THR A 371 -16.42 60.77 14.09
CA THR A 371 -16.29 59.34 13.77
C THR A 371 -17.16 58.97 12.58
N PHE A 372 -16.59 58.20 11.64
CA PHE A 372 -17.28 57.67 10.47
C PHE A 372 -17.11 56.15 10.40
N GLU A 373 -18.17 55.41 10.07
CA GLU A 373 -18.10 53.97 9.78
C GLU A 373 -19.16 53.61 8.75
N LYS A 374 -18.75 53.23 7.53
CA LYS A 374 -19.65 52.91 6.39
C LYS A 374 -18.97 52.05 5.34
N TYR A 375 -19.75 51.56 4.37
CA TYR A 375 -19.23 50.99 3.12
C TYR A 375 -19.06 52.10 2.08
N LEU A 376 -18.00 52.08 1.28
CA LEU A 376 -17.81 53.11 0.23
C LEU A 376 -18.88 53.06 -0.87
N ASN A 377 -19.54 51.92 -1.05
CA ASN A 377 -20.64 51.72 -1.98
C ASN A 377 -22.00 51.52 -1.26
N ASP A 378 -22.23 52.21 -0.15
CA ASP A 378 -23.44 52.07 0.69
C ASP A 378 -24.77 52.44 0.00
N SER A 379 -24.73 53.18 -1.11
CA SER A 379 -25.88 53.89 -1.69
C SER A 379 -25.84 53.91 -3.21
N GLU A 380 -26.98 54.20 -3.87
CA GLU A 380 -27.06 54.18 -5.34
C GLU A 380 -26.12 55.20 -6.02
N ALA A 381 -25.88 56.34 -5.35
CA ALA A 381 -24.92 57.35 -5.79
C ALA A 381 -23.45 56.90 -5.68
N THR A 382 -23.17 55.77 -5.03
CA THR A 382 -21.84 55.17 -4.85
C THR A 382 -21.76 53.72 -5.39
N ALA A 383 -22.74 53.29 -6.18
CA ALA A 383 -22.83 51.92 -6.68
C ALA A 383 -21.70 51.58 -7.67
N LEU A 384 -20.96 50.50 -7.41
CA LEU A 384 -19.81 50.09 -8.22
C LEU A 384 -20.24 49.45 -9.55
N PRO A 385 -19.69 49.81 -10.72
CA PRO A 385 -20.00 49.13 -11.97
C PRO A 385 -19.48 47.68 -11.99
N VAL A 386 -20.24 46.76 -12.57
CA VAL A 386 -19.81 45.37 -12.78
C VAL A 386 -19.11 45.25 -14.12
N VAL A 387 -17.79 45.04 -14.10
CA VAL A 387 -16.96 45.00 -15.31
C VAL A 387 -16.62 43.55 -15.68
N GLY A 388 -16.81 43.19 -16.94
CA GLY A 388 -16.38 41.90 -17.50
C GLY A 388 -17.05 40.66 -16.89
N VAL A 389 -18.34 40.76 -16.51
CA VAL A 389 -19.18 39.65 -16.04
C VAL A 389 -20.64 39.86 -16.45
N GLU A 390 -21.23 38.94 -17.22
CA GLU A 390 -22.64 39.00 -17.60
C GLU A 390 -23.55 38.40 -16.50
N ILE A 391 -24.17 39.25 -15.70
CA ILE A 391 -25.02 38.82 -14.58
C ILE A 391 -26.38 38.25 -15.03
N ALA A 392 -26.86 38.54 -16.24
CA ALA A 392 -28.10 37.96 -16.78
C ALA A 392 -28.15 36.42 -16.67
N SER A 393 -26.99 35.77 -16.86
CA SER A 393 -26.78 34.33 -16.72
C SER A 393 -27.22 33.71 -15.37
N VAL A 394 -27.45 34.51 -14.31
CA VAL A 394 -27.93 33.98 -13.03
C VAL A 394 -29.44 33.68 -12.99
N HIS A 395 -30.26 34.23 -13.89
CA HIS A 395 -31.68 33.90 -13.94
C HIS A 395 -32.29 34.06 -15.34
N LYS A 396 -33.00 33.01 -15.80
CA LYS A 396 -33.60 32.90 -17.14
C LYS A 396 -34.56 34.03 -17.57
N ASP A 397 -35.06 34.80 -16.61
CA ASP A 397 -36.03 35.89 -16.85
C ASP A 397 -35.34 37.26 -16.90
N LEU A 398 -34.01 37.33 -16.73
CA LEU A 398 -33.21 38.53 -16.95
C LEU A 398 -32.80 38.60 -18.44
N PRO A 399 -33.03 39.73 -19.12
CA PRO A 399 -32.44 39.98 -20.43
C PRO A 399 -30.91 39.92 -20.42
N PRO A 400 -30.26 39.46 -21.51
CA PRO A 400 -28.81 39.61 -21.71
C PRO A 400 -28.40 41.08 -21.82
N ASP A 401 -27.09 41.34 -21.85
CA ASP A 401 -26.47 42.67 -22.08
C ASP A 401 -26.82 43.79 -21.09
N LEU A 402 -27.60 43.47 -20.03
CA LEU A 402 -27.90 44.41 -18.95
C LEU A 402 -26.62 44.91 -18.27
N GLN A 403 -26.52 46.23 -18.10
CA GLN A 403 -25.49 46.87 -17.27
C GLN A 403 -25.89 46.83 -15.79
N TRP A 404 -24.97 46.36 -14.94
CA TRP A 404 -25.20 46.17 -13.51
C TRP A 404 -24.26 47.04 -12.67
N ARG A 405 -24.77 47.54 -11.55
CA ARG A 405 -24.02 48.24 -10.50
C ARG A 405 -24.26 47.55 -9.15
N ILE A 406 -23.37 47.70 -8.16
CA ILE A 406 -23.47 47.02 -6.85
C ILE A 406 -23.36 47.99 -5.68
N THR A 407 -24.35 47.96 -4.80
CA THR A 407 -24.32 48.63 -3.48
C THR A 407 -24.16 47.64 -2.34
N ARG A 408 -23.65 48.12 -1.20
CA ARG A 408 -23.57 47.40 0.07
C ARG A 408 -24.11 48.23 1.23
N PRO A 409 -25.45 48.35 1.36
CA PRO A 409 -26.05 49.17 2.41
C PRO A 409 -25.83 48.64 3.83
N THR A 410 -25.48 47.37 4.04
CA THR A 410 -25.09 46.84 5.36
C THR A 410 -24.01 45.75 5.26
N GLY A 411 -23.39 45.41 6.39
CA GLY A 411 -22.44 44.28 6.44
C GLY A 411 -23.05 42.93 6.04
N THR A 412 -24.37 42.75 6.18
CA THR A 412 -25.08 41.52 5.81
C THR A 412 -25.76 41.57 4.44
N ARG A 413 -25.81 42.72 3.75
CA ARG A 413 -26.63 42.94 2.55
C ARG A 413 -25.85 43.63 1.42
N ALA A 414 -25.77 42.98 0.27
CA ALA A 414 -25.32 43.58 -0.99
C ALA A 414 -26.45 43.53 -2.02
N VAL A 415 -26.57 44.54 -2.88
CA VAL A 415 -27.60 44.61 -3.91
C VAL A 415 -26.96 44.94 -5.25
N PHE A 416 -27.13 44.06 -6.22
CA PHE A 416 -26.86 44.36 -7.63
C PHE A 416 -28.11 45.02 -8.22
N SER A 417 -27.99 46.09 -8.99
CA SER A 417 -29.13 46.66 -9.74
C SER A 417 -28.73 47.22 -11.10
N THR A 418 -29.69 47.22 -12.02
CA THR A 418 -29.61 47.96 -13.29
C THR A 418 -29.85 49.46 -13.08
N GLU A 419 -29.46 50.31 -14.02
CA GLU A 419 -29.45 51.77 -13.81
C GLU A 419 -30.78 52.40 -13.40
N ASN A 420 -31.91 51.87 -13.90
CA ASN A 420 -33.27 52.30 -13.56
C ASN A 420 -33.98 51.34 -12.59
N ASN A 421 -33.24 50.51 -11.85
CA ASN A 421 -33.75 49.52 -10.89
C ASN A 421 -34.76 48.48 -11.43
N GLY A 422 -34.95 48.38 -12.75
CA GLY A 422 -35.86 47.44 -13.40
C GLY A 422 -35.52 45.97 -13.16
N ALA A 423 -34.22 45.66 -12.98
CA ALA A 423 -33.74 44.44 -12.35
C ALA A 423 -32.93 44.76 -11.09
N MET A 424 -33.15 43.98 -10.04
CA MET A 424 -32.32 43.92 -8.83
C MET A 424 -31.99 42.47 -8.46
N ILE A 425 -30.84 42.26 -7.81
CA ILE A 425 -30.51 41.02 -7.11
C ILE A 425 -30.05 41.39 -5.70
N GLU A 426 -30.83 40.98 -4.70
CA GLU A 426 -30.59 41.26 -3.29
C GLU A 426 -29.95 40.03 -2.63
N VAL A 427 -28.69 40.17 -2.22
CA VAL A 427 -27.91 39.13 -1.53
C VAL A 427 -27.83 39.43 -0.04
N LEU A 428 -28.21 38.44 0.77
CA LEU A 428 -28.22 38.47 2.23
C LEU A 428 -27.17 37.50 2.80
N ASN A 429 -26.72 37.78 4.03
CA ASN A 429 -25.67 37.08 4.76
C ASN A 429 -24.27 37.12 4.11
N VAL A 430 -23.94 38.19 3.39
CA VAL A 430 -22.67 38.32 2.63
C VAL A 430 -21.40 38.08 3.47
N ASN A 431 -21.43 38.40 4.78
CA ASN A 431 -20.32 38.14 5.72
C ASN A 431 -20.27 36.70 6.30
N ASN A 432 -21.21 35.81 5.97
CA ASN A 432 -21.27 34.44 6.49
C ASN A 432 -21.19 33.40 5.35
N PRO A 433 -19.97 33.06 4.86
CA PRO A 433 -19.79 32.12 3.75
C PRO A 433 -20.47 30.76 3.97
N GLY A 434 -21.23 30.31 2.97
CA GLY A 434 -22.05 29.10 3.01
C GLY A 434 -23.50 29.34 3.46
N GLN A 435 -23.80 30.49 4.08
CA GLN A 435 -25.14 30.90 4.53
C GLN A 435 -25.76 32.02 3.67
N GLU A 436 -25.12 32.41 2.58
CA GLU A 436 -25.64 33.45 1.68
C GLU A 436 -26.94 32.99 1.01
N THR A 437 -27.87 33.93 0.84
CA THR A 437 -29.10 33.73 0.07
C THR A 437 -29.30 34.92 -0.85
N ALA A 438 -29.86 34.72 -2.05
CA ALA A 438 -30.10 35.82 -2.98
C ALA A 438 -31.44 35.70 -3.68
N ASN A 439 -32.12 36.83 -3.86
CA ASN A 439 -33.37 36.92 -4.59
C ASN A 439 -33.23 37.93 -5.74
N VAL A 440 -33.57 37.51 -6.96
CA VAL A 440 -33.76 38.42 -8.08
C VAL A 440 -35.17 39.03 -8.02
N LYS A 441 -35.27 40.33 -8.30
CA LYS A 441 -36.51 41.08 -8.47
C LYS A 441 -36.49 41.66 -9.88
N PHE A 442 -37.47 41.29 -10.71
CA PHE A 442 -37.59 41.73 -12.10
C PHE A 442 -39.05 41.65 -12.53
N ASP A 443 -39.56 42.65 -13.26
CA ASP A 443 -40.94 42.69 -13.77
C ASP A 443 -42.00 42.33 -12.68
N LEU A 444 -41.90 43.03 -11.54
CA LEU A 444 -42.68 42.82 -10.30
C LEU A 444 -42.62 41.41 -9.67
N LYS A 445 -41.91 40.46 -10.26
CA LYS A 445 -41.71 39.10 -9.74
C LYS A 445 -40.46 39.03 -8.87
N THR A 446 -40.53 38.24 -7.80
CA THR A 446 -39.36 37.89 -6.97
C THR A 446 -39.08 36.40 -7.09
N ALA A 447 -37.84 36.01 -7.36
CA ALA A 447 -37.42 34.61 -7.46
C ALA A 447 -36.09 34.36 -6.74
N ALA A 448 -35.94 33.20 -6.11
CA ALA A 448 -34.71 32.82 -5.41
C ALA A 448 -33.64 32.31 -6.40
N ILE A 449 -32.41 32.81 -6.27
CA ILE A 449 -31.26 32.39 -7.07
C ILE A 449 -30.72 31.05 -6.53
N ARG A 450 -30.25 30.18 -7.43
CA ARG A 450 -29.80 28.83 -7.06
C ARG A 450 -28.45 28.90 -6.35
N LYS A 451 -28.24 28.06 -5.33
CA LYS A 451 -26.99 28.03 -4.53
C LYS A 451 -25.72 27.88 -5.36
N GLY A 452 -25.78 27.24 -6.54
CA GLY A 452 -24.64 27.14 -7.47
C GLY A 452 -24.26 28.45 -8.18
N GLN A 453 -25.17 29.42 -8.31
CA GLN A 453 -24.92 30.73 -8.92
C GLN A 453 -24.43 31.78 -7.90
N MET A 454 -24.44 31.47 -6.59
CA MET A 454 -23.87 32.34 -5.55
C MET A 454 -22.36 32.54 -5.72
N SER A 455 -21.63 31.51 -6.16
CA SER A 455 -20.19 31.63 -6.46
C SER A 455 -19.92 32.63 -7.59
N PHE A 456 -20.81 32.70 -8.58
CA PHE A 456 -20.72 33.64 -9.70
C PHE A 456 -21.01 35.07 -9.25
N LEU A 457 -22.06 35.29 -8.43
CA LEU A 457 -22.34 36.61 -7.84
C LEU A 457 -21.20 37.08 -6.92
N ASN A 458 -20.66 36.20 -6.08
CA ASN A 458 -19.51 36.54 -5.22
C ASN A 458 -18.25 36.88 -6.05
N ASN A 459 -18.06 36.25 -7.21
CA ASN A 459 -16.99 36.58 -8.16
C ASN A 459 -17.23 37.94 -8.85
N ALA A 460 -18.47 38.21 -9.29
CA ALA A 460 -18.86 39.49 -9.87
C ALA A 460 -18.67 40.66 -8.90
N TYR A 461 -19.04 40.48 -7.63
CA TYR A 461 -18.84 41.48 -6.59
C TYR A 461 -17.36 41.74 -6.31
N LYS A 462 -16.53 40.70 -6.23
CA LYS A 462 -15.07 40.84 -6.09
C LYS A 462 -14.44 41.58 -7.26
N LYS A 463 -14.85 41.29 -8.51
CA LYS A 463 -14.40 42.04 -9.69
C LYS A 463 -14.80 43.51 -9.66
N ALA A 464 -16.01 43.84 -9.19
CA ALA A 464 -16.43 45.24 -9.05
C ALA A 464 -15.62 45.99 -7.97
N ILE A 465 -15.35 45.35 -6.82
CA ILE A 465 -14.44 45.89 -5.80
C ILE A 465 -13.04 46.08 -6.38
N GLN A 466 -12.48 45.05 -7.04
CA GLN A 466 -11.17 45.11 -7.69
C GLN A 466 -11.09 46.29 -8.66
N ASN A 467 -12.07 46.45 -9.54
CA ASN A 467 -12.14 47.56 -10.48
C ASN A 467 -12.20 48.93 -9.78
N SER A 468 -12.89 49.03 -8.64
CA SER A 468 -12.99 50.27 -7.85
C SER A 468 -11.71 50.60 -7.08
N VAL A 469 -11.01 49.60 -6.53
CA VAL A 469 -9.69 49.77 -5.88
C VAL A 469 -8.66 50.29 -6.88
N VAL A 470 -8.63 49.70 -8.08
CA VAL A 470 -7.70 50.10 -9.15
C VAL A 470 -8.05 51.50 -9.69
N ASN A 471 -9.28 51.70 -10.17
CA ASN A 471 -9.63 52.89 -10.96
C ASN A 471 -10.23 54.04 -10.13
N ASP A 472 -11.12 53.76 -9.17
CA ASP A 472 -11.83 54.81 -8.42
C ASP A 472 -11.07 55.28 -7.17
N MET A 473 -10.01 54.56 -6.77
CA MET A 473 -9.16 54.87 -5.61
C MET A 473 -7.67 55.00 -5.96
N ASN A 474 -7.28 54.78 -7.22
CA ASN A 474 -5.92 54.92 -7.75
C ASN A 474 -4.84 54.12 -6.97
N MET A 475 -5.21 53.00 -6.34
CA MET A 475 -4.34 52.29 -5.40
C MET A 475 -3.31 51.37 -6.07
N GLY A 476 -3.16 51.42 -7.40
CA GLY A 476 -2.41 50.42 -8.18
C GLY A 476 -3.24 49.19 -8.50
N TRP A 477 -2.60 48.19 -9.12
CA TRP A 477 -3.25 46.98 -9.62
C TRP A 477 -3.49 45.98 -8.49
N ALA A 478 -4.74 45.57 -8.24
CA ALA A 478 -5.09 44.67 -7.13
C ALA A 478 -5.41 43.25 -7.61
N ILE A 479 -4.91 42.21 -6.93
CA ILE A 479 -5.17 40.79 -7.24
C ILE A 479 -5.68 40.04 -5.99
N PHE A 480 -6.84 39.38 -6.13
CA PHE A 480 -7.64 38.84 -5.02
C PHE A 480 -7.45 37.31 -4.83
N TYR A 481 -6.37 36.92 -4.15
CA TYR A 481 -6.06 35.54 -3.78
C TYR A 481 -6.70 35.12 -2.44
N ASN A 482 -7.98 34.72 -2.47
CA ASN A 482 -8.79 34.42 -1.28
C ASN A 482 -8.02 33.63 -0.17
N PRO A 483 -7.70 34.23 1.00
CA PRO A 483 -8.32 35.42 1.61
C PRO A 483 -7.54 36.75 1.46
N THR A 484 -6.38 36.79 0.81
CA THR A 484 -5.52 37.98 0.69
C THR A 484 -5.75 38.78 -0.60
N VAL A 485 -5.66 40.10 -0.51
CA VAL A 485 -5.59 41.05 -1.64
C VAL A 485 -4.14 41.54 -1.76
N ASN A 486 -3.45 41.23 -2.85
CA ASN A 486 -2.16 41.83 -3.17
C ASN A 486 -2.38 43.11 -3.99
N ILE A 487 -1.52 44.11 -3.81
CA ILE A 487 -1.47 45.34 -4.63
C ILE A 487 -0.10 45.43 -5.31
N TYR A 488 -0.08 45.92 -6.55
CA TYR A 488 1.07 46.00 -7.45
C TYR A 488 1.14 47.39 -8.11
N ASN A 489 2.34 47.87 -8.45
CA ASN A 489 2.48 49.19 -9.07
C ASN A 489 1.97 49.28 -10.52
N ALA A 490 1.92 48.17 -11.25
CA ALA A 490 1.48 48.06 -12.66
C ALA A 490 0.74 46.74 -12.92
N GLU A 491 0.13 46.61 -14.11
CA GLU A 491 -0.50 45.37 -14.58
C GLU A 491 0.55 44.29 -14.90
N PRO A 492 0.39 43.03 -14.44
CA PRO A 492 1.24 41.92 -14.86
C PRO A 492 1.12 41.70 -16.38
N SER A 493 2.19 42.01 -17.12
CA SER A 493 2.18 42.14 -18.59
C SER A 493 1.52 40.98 -19.32
N SER A 494 0.49 41.26 -20.14
CA SER A 494 -0.30 40.27 -20.87
C SER A 494 0.33 39.76 -22.18
N GLU A 495 1.56 40.17 -22.52
CA GLU A 495 2.28 39.70 -23.71
C GLU A 495 2.91 38.31 -23.52
N SER A 496 2.19 37.28 -24.00
CA SER A 496 2.56 35.87 -23.92
C SER A 496 3.53 35.44 -25.03
N ASN A 497 4.81 35.84 -24.95
CA ASN A 497 5.92 35.30 -25.76
C ASN A 497 6.30 33.86 -25.32
N ARG A 498 5.31 32.96 -25.33
CA ARG A 498 5.38 31.56 -24.89
C ARG A 498 4.48 30.71 -25.80
N ARG A 499 5.02 29.65 -26.40
CA ARG A 499 4.21 28.71 -27.21
C ARG A 499 3.15 27.99 -26.37
N PRO A 500 2.05 27.53 -26.99
CA PRO A 500 1.06 26.68 -26.34
C PRO A 500 1.68 25.39 -25.76
N ASP A 501 1.09 24.90 -24.69
CA ASP A 501 1.60 23.72 -23.96
C ASP A 501 1.63 22.45 -24.82
N ASP A 502 0.67 22.31 -25.74
CA ASP A 502 0.59 21.20 -26.69
C ASP A 502 1.72 21.23 -27.74
N ASP A 503 2.23 22.43 -28.08
CA ASP A 503 3.29 22.62 -29.06
C ASP A 503 4.68 22.48 -28.42
N LEU A 504 4.85 22.95 -27.17
CA LEU A 504 6.05 22.64 -26.37
C LEU A 504 6.19 21.12 -26.15
N ALA A 505 5.08 20.42 -25.89
CA ALA A 505 5.06 18.97 -25.77
C ALA A 505 5.34 18.23 -27.10
N LYS A 506 4.87 18.75 -28.25
CA LYS A 506 5.27 18.21 -29.57
C LYS A 506 6.77 18.39 -29.80
N LEU A 507 7.28 19.59 -29.54
CA LEU A 507 8.67 19.97 -29.79
C LEU A 507 9.63 19.04 -29.04
N VAL A 508 9.48 18.89 -27.72
CA VAL A 508 10.36 18.02 -26.92
C VAL A 508 10.30 16.55 -27.39
N ILE A 509 9.11 16.05 -27.77
CA ILE A 509 8.94 14.68 -28.28
C ILE A 509 9.61 14.49 -29.65
N GLN A 510 9.50 15.46 -30.55
CA GLN A 510 10.10 15.42 -31.88
C GLN A 510 11.63 15.59 -31.85
N THR A 511 12.17 16.33 -30.87
CA THR A 511 13.62 16.52 -30.69
C THR A 511 14.29 15.33 -29.99
N HIS A 512 13.56 14.55 -29.18
CA HIS A 512 14.12 13.44 -28.40
C HIS A 512 13.34 12.11 -28.58
N PRO A 513 13.11 11.63 -29.81
CA PRO A 513 12.24 10.48 -30.07
C PRO A 513 12.68 9.22 -29.32
N ASP A 514 13.98 8.92 -29.27
CA ASP A 514 14.52 7.72 -28.61
C ASP A 514 14.33 7.74 -27.09
N ALA A 515 14.37 8.93 -26.47
CA ALA A 515 14.11 9.09 -25.04
C ALA A 515 12.62 8.85 -24.71
N PHE A 516 11.71 9.24 -25.61
CA PHE A 516 10.28 9.01 -25.45
C PHE A 516 9.81 7.63 -25.92
N ALA A 517 10.55 6.93 -26.80
CA ALA A 517 10.33 5.52 -27.08
C ALA A 517 10.51 4.63 -25.83
N ARG A 518 11.32 5.10 -24.87
CA ARG A 518 11.52 4.51 -23.54
C ARG A 518 10.53 4.98 -22.47
N ILE A 519 9.50 5.76 -22.84
CA ILE A 519 8.48 6.26 -21.92
C ILE A 519 7.10 5.87 -22.43
N VAL A 520 6.37 5.07 -21.66
CA VAL A 520 4.99 4.68 -21.98
C VAL A 520 4.06 5.09 -20.87
N PHE A 521 2.97 5.77 -21.21
CA PHE A 521 1.84 5.94 -20.31
C PHE A 521 0.83 4.82 -20.56
N ALA A 522 0.58 3.99 -19.54
CA ALA A 522 -0.43 2.94 -19.57
C ALA A 522 -1.66 3.39 -18.75
N PRO A 523 -2.58 4.17 -19.36
CA PRO A 523 -3.67 4.84 -18.64
C PRO A 523 -4.59 3.87 -17.90
N ASP A 524 -4.79 4.11 -16.61
CA ASP A 524 -5.86 3.48 -15.83
C ASP A 524 -7.15 4.33 -15.82
N VAL A 525 -8.16 3.92 -15.05
CA VAL A 525 -9.48 4.58 -14.99
C VAL A 525 -9.43 5.99 -14.33
N LYS A 526 -8.28 6.39 -13.78
CA LYS A 526 -8.03 7.67 -13.08
C LYS A 526 -6.93 8.49 -13.79
N THR A 527 -7.00 8.56 -15.13
CA THR A 527 -6.03 9.24 -16.02
C THR A 527 -5.65 10.67 -15.64
N SER A 528 -6.49 11.40 -14.89
CA SER A 528 -6.25 12.78 -14.44
C SER A 528 -4.97 13.00 -13.63
N ASN A 529 -4.35 11.92 -13.16
CA ASN A 529 -3.20 11.97 -12.25
C ASN A 529 -1.91 11.38 -12.85
N CYS A 530 -1.88 10.99 -14.13
CA CYS A 530 -0.75 10.33 -14.80
C CYS A 530 -0.23 9.04 -14.14
N ASN A 531 -0.98 8.47 -13.19
CA ASN A 531 -0.73 7.15 -12.63
C ASN A 531 -0.70 6.11 -13.77
N GLY A 532 0.42 5.41 -13.93
CA GLY A 532 0.62 4.50 -15.06
C GLY A 532 1.76 4.85 -15.99
N LEU A 533 2.65 5.79 -15.66
CA LEU A 533 3.90 6.00 -16.39
C LEU A 533 4.89 4.85 -16.11
N TYR A 534 5.49 4.33 -17.19
CA TYR A 534 6.56 3.34 -17.18
C TYR A 534 7.78 3.88 -17.92
N PHE A 535 8.97 3.49 -17.46
CA PHE A 535 10.26 3.85 -18.06
C PHE A 535 11.04 2.58 -18.42
N CYS A 536 11.61 2.54 -19.61
CA CYS A 536 12.52 1.47 -20.05
C CYS A 536 13.96 1.90 -19.79
N ASP A 537 14.59 1.26 -18.80
CA ASP A 537 15.97 1.54 -18.41
C ASP A 537 16.94 1.42 -19.59
N THR A 538 17.89 2.34 -19.71
CA THR A 538 18.76 2.48 -20.89
C THR A 538 19.76 1.34 -21.03
N ASP A 539 20.16 0.75 -19.90
CA ASP A 539 21.32 -0.11 -19.81
C ASP A 539 20.89 -1.59 -19.75
N THR A 540 19.75 -1.86 -19.12
CA THR A 540 19.15 -3.20 -18.97
C THR A 540 17.97 -3.49 -19.91
N ASN A 541 17.35 -2.46 -20.49
CA ASN A 541 16.08 -2.53 -21.23
C ASN A 541 14.87 -3.10 -20.44
N VAL A 542 14.96 -3.12 -19.10
CA VAL A 542 13.85 -3.52 -18.21
C VAL A 542 12.91 -2.34 -17.99
N TRP A 543 11.60 -2.61 -17.91
CA TRP A 543 10.55 -1.61 -17.73
C TRP A 543 10.11 -1.50 -16.26
N SER A 544 10.40 -0.37 -15.61
CA SER A 544 9.89 -0.02 -14.28
C SER A 544 8.58 0.79 -14.36
N GLN A 545 7.73 0.72 -13.32
CA GLN A 545 6.68 1.72 -13.13
C GLN A 545 7.22 2.88 -12.29
N GLU A 546 7.24 4.08 -12.86
CA GLU A 546 7.85 5.24 -12.22
C GLU A 546 6.88 6.12 -11.44
N HIS A 547 7.42 6.88 -10.50
CA HIS A 547 6.68 7.94 -9.81
C HIS A 547 6.67 9.22 -10.65
N ASN A 548 5.55 9.96 -10.63
CA ASN A 548 5.38 11.18 -11.41
C ASN A 548 6.52 12.19 -11.21
N GLY A 549 7.05 12.33 -9.99
CA GLY A 549 8.19 13.23 -9.71
C GLY A 549 9.46 12.84 -10.48
N THR A 550 9.81 11.56 -10.54
CA THR A 550 10.94 11.05 -11.34
C THR A 550 10.73 11.35 -12.83
N MET A 551 9.48 11.27 -13.29
CA MET A 551 9.12 11.53 -14.69
C MET A 551 9.07 13.03 -15.02
N GLU A 552 8.64 13.89 -14.09
CA GLU A 552 8.77 15.35 -14.20
C GLU A 552 10.24 15.74 -14.38
N GLU A 553 11.14 15.14 -13.61
CA GLU A 553 12.58 15.41 -13.68
C GLU A 553 13.21 14.90 -14.98
N LYS A 554 12.89 13.67 -15.40
CA LYS A 554 13.32 13.13 -16.71
C LYS A 554 12.85 14.01 -17.88
N VAL A 555 11.58 14.44 -17.90
CA VAL A 555 11.05 15.33 -18.94
C VAL A 555 11.64 16.74 -18.85
N GLN A 556 11.84 17.28 -17.65
CA GLN A 556 12.50 18.57 -17.45
C GLN A 556 13.97 18.56 -17.92
N ALA A 557 14.69 17.45 -17.74
CA ALA A 557 16.06 17.30 -18.23
C ALA A 557 16.14 17.37 -19.76
N LEU A 558 15.18 16.76 -20.48
CA LEU A 558 15.07 16.87 -21.94
C LEU A 558 14.83 18.32 -22.38
N PHE A 559 13.92 19.05 -21.73
CA PHE A 559 13.74 20.49 -21.99
C PHE A 559 14.99 21.34 -21.71
N LYS A 560 15.92 20.88 -20.86
CA LYS A 560 17.18 21.55 -20.52
C LYS A 560 18.39 21.04 -21.31
N SER A 561 18.21 20.15 -22.29
CA SER A 561 19.29 19.50 -23.04
C SER A 561 20.14 20.43 -23.91
N GLY A 562 19.71 21.68 -24.13
CA GLY A 562 20.33 22.60 -25.10
C GLY A 562 19.95 22.31 -26.56
N SER A 563 19.29 21.19 -26.86
CA SER A 563 18.82 20.83 -28.22
C SER A 563 17.54 21.54 -28.65
N LEU A 564 17.01 22.43 -27.81
CA LEU A 564 15.69 23.06 -27.95
C LEU A 564 15.83 24.58 -27.87
N GLU A 565 15.47 25.27 -28.94
CA GLU A 565 15.28 26.72 -28.90
C GLU A 565 14.04 27.04 -28.06
N LEU A 566 14.24 27.59 -26.86
CA LEU A 566 13.21 27.96 -25.89
C LEU A 566 13.42 29.41 -25.43
N THR A 567 12.34 30.17 -25.25
CA THR A 567 12.44 31.52 -24.66
C THR A 567 12.68 31.43 -23.15
N GLU A 568 13.19 32.50 -22.53
CA GLU A 568 13.35 32.56 -21.06
C GLU A 568 12.02 32.34 -20.32
N LYS A 569 10.90 32.86 -20.86
CA LYS A 569 9.55 32.61 -20.32
C LYS A 569 9.14 31.14 -20.43
N GLU A 570 9.54 30.44 -21.49
CA GLU A 570 9.29 29.00 -21.66
C GLU A 570 10.17 28.16 -20.72
N LEU A 571 11.47 28.45 -20.64
CA LEU A 571 12.42 27.80 -19.71
C LEU A 571 11.98 27.96 -18.26
N HIS A 572 11.54 29.16 -17.85
CA HIS A 572 11.01 29.41 -16.52
C HIS A 572 9.70 28.63 -16.29
N TYR A 573 8.78 28.62 -17.26
CA TYR A 573 7.53 27.87 -17.15
C TYR A 573 7.78 26.36 -16.98
N VAL A 574 8.56 25.71 -17.86
CA VAL A 574 8.87 24.27 -17.77
C VAL A 574 9.79 23.93 -16.58
N ALA A 575 10.36 24.92 -15.90
CA ALA A 575 11.05 24.74 -14.63
C ALA A 575 10.15 24.85 -13.39
N SER A 576 9.01 25.53 -13.49
CA SER A 576 8.07 25.74 -12.38
C SER A 576 7.37 24.44 -11.94
N ARG A 577 7.02 24.32 -10.65
CA ARG A 577 6.28 23.17 -10.08
C ARG A 577 5.01 22.84 -10.88
N ARG A 578 4.29 23.88 -11.32
CA ARG A 578 3.09 23.75 -12.14
C ARG A 578 3.39 23.32 -13.57
N GLY A 579 4.31 24.02 -14.24
CA GLY A 579 4.63 23.74 -15.64
C GLY A 579 5.19 22.33 -15.86
N ARG A 580 5.96 21.78 -14.92
CA ARG A 580 6.41 20.37 -15.00
C ARG A 580 5.24 19.38 -14.95
N ALA A 581 4.29 19.56 -14.04
CA ALA A 581 3.11 18.71 -13.94
C ALA A 581 2.19 18.85 -15.17
N ASP A 582 1.97 20.09 -15.66
CA ASP A 582 1.18 20.38 -16.85
C ASP A 582 1.85 19.76 -18.12
N MET A 583 3.17 19.91 -18.29
CA MET A 583 3.95 19.28 -19.37
C MET A 583 3.91 17.76 -19.30
N LEU A 584 4.18 17.16 -18.13
CA LEU A 584 4.15 15.71 -17.96
C LEU A 584 2.77 15.14 -18.30
N HIS A 585 1.68 15.83 -17.95
CA HIS A 585 0.33 15.39 -18.30
C HIS A 585 0.08 15.37 -19.80
N ILE A 586 0.50 16.40 -20.52
CA ILE A 586 0.31 16.49 -21.97
C ILE A 586 1.21 15.49 -22.71
N VAL A 587 2.45 15.30 -22.26
CA VAL A 587 3.37 14.27 -22.76
C VAL A 587 2.80 12.86 -22.52
N ALA A 588 2.35 12.56 -21.29
CA ALA A 588 1.73 11.28 -20.96
C ALA A 588 0.50 10.98 -21.84
N CYS A 589 -0.37 11.97 -22.07
CA CYS A 589 -1.53 11.83 -22.96
C CYS A 589 -1.15 11.55 -24.43
N LYS A 590 0.04 11.97 -24.89
CA LYS A 590 0.57 11.65 -26.23
C LYS A 590 1.21 10.27 -26.31
N LEU A 591 1.72 9.73 -25.21
CA LEU A 591 2.43 8.44 -25.10
C LEU A 591 1.54 7.30 -24.56
N ALA A 592 0.23 7.38 -24.80
CA ALA A 592 -0.77 6.54 -24.16
C ALA A 592 -0.99 5.17 -24.86
N ASP A 593 -0.29 4.11 -24.42
CA ASP A 593 -0.54 2.72 -24.84
C ASP A 593 -1.43 1.98 -23.83
N LYS A 594 -2.71 1.79 -24.19
CA LYS A 594 -3.68 1.03 -23.39
C LYS A 594 -3.39 -0.47 -23.31
N GLY A 595 -2.66 -1.03 -24.28
CA GLY A 595 -2.28 -2.44 -24.32
C GLY A 595 -1.03 -2.76 -23.50
N PHE A 596 -0.24 -1.75 -23.14
CA PHE A 596 1.08 -1.93 -22.53
C PHE A 596 1.08 -2.89 -21.33
N LYS A 597 0.24 -2.65 -20.32
CA LYS A 597 0.10 -3.51 -19.12
C LYS A 597 -0.24 -4.97 -19.42
N ALA A 598 -0.96 -5.26 -20.50
CA ALA A 598 -1.31 -6.62 -20.91
C ALA A 598 -0.21 -7.30 -21.75
N SER A 599 0.67 -6.51 -22.36
CA SER A 599 1.85 -6.99 -23.10
C SER A 599 3.12 -7.12 -22.24
N LEU A 600 3.14 -6.49 -21.06
CA LEU A 600 4.24 -6.57 -20.11
C LEU A 600 4.45 -8.03 -19.65
N ASP A 601 5.67 -8.53 -19.74
CA ASP A 601 6.09 -9.91 -19.47
C ASP A 601 5.32 -11.00 -20.25
N SER A 602 4.64 -10.63 -21.34
CA SER A 602 3.79 -11.54 -22.12
C SER A 602 4.57 -12.51 -23.02
N LYS A 603 5.86 -12.23 -23.28
CA LYS A 603 6.75 -13.12 -24.04
C LYS A 603 7.12 -14.35 -23.20
N ARG A 604 6.26 -15.37 -23.23
CA ARG A 604 6.49 -16.62 -22.49
C ARG A 604 7.64 -17.47 -23.02
N ASP A 605 8.16 -17.19 -24.22
CA ASP A 605 9.25 -17.94 -24.85
C ASP A 605 10.63 -17.33 -24.61
N ILE A 606 10.77 -16.40 -23.66
CA ILE A 606 12.07 -15.93 -23.15
C ILE A 606 12.20 -16.20 -21.64
N PHE A 607 13.43 -16.37 -21.17
CA PHE A 607 13.81 -16.38 -19.75
C PHE A 607 14.81 -15.24 -19.50
N PRO A 608 14.39 -14.11 -18.92
CA PRO A 608 15.23 -12.93 -18.77
C PRO A 608 16.02 -12.92 -17.45
N VAL A 609 17.26 -12.45 -17.53
CA VAL A 609 18.23 -12.35 -16.43
C VAL A 609 18.87 -10.94 -16.46
N ALA A 610 19.71 -10.59 -15.50
CA ALA A 610 20.14 -9.20 -15.27
C ALA A 610 20.86 -8.51 -16.45
N ASN A 611 21.43 -9.26 -17.40
CA ASN A 611 22.16 -8.72 -18.56
C ASN A 611 21.63 -9.21 -19.93
N GLY A 612 20.43 -9.79 -20.01
CA GLY A 612 19.88 -10.32 -21.27
C GLY A 612 18.80 -11.37 -21.07
N CYS A 613 18.58 -12.23 -22.06
CA CYS A 613 17.66 -13.34 -21.97
C CYS A 613 18.10 -14.57 -22.78
N PHE A 614 17.62 -15.73 -22.33
CA PHE A 614 17.60 -16.95 -23.11
C PHE A 614 16.29 -16.99 -23.91
N ASP A 615 16.38 -17.05 -25.23
CA ASP A 615 15.23 -17.06 -26.15
C ASP A 615 14.99 -18.48 -26.68
N MET A 616 13.75 -18.97 -26.55
CA MET A 616 13.30 -20.31 -26.93
C MET A 616 12.28 -20.26 -28.08
N SER A 617 12.10 -19.11 -28.74
CA SER A 617 11.19 -18.99 -29.89
C SER A 617 11.70 -19.68 -31.16
N GLY A 618 13.01 -19.97 -31.23
CA GLY A 618 13.65 -20.72 -32.30
C GLY A 618 13.65 -22.23 -32.10
N SER A 619 14.36 -22.96 -32.98
CA SER A 619 14.54 -24.42 -32.88
C SER A 619 15.60 -24.86 -31.86
N ARG A 620 16.26 -23.90 -31.20
CA ARG A 620 17.24 -24.06 -30.12
C ARG A 620 17.15 -22.84 -29.20
N VAL A 621 17.58 -22.99 -27.95
CA VAL A 621 17.75 -21.85 -27.05
C VAL A 621 18.91 -20.97 -27.54
N THR A 622 18.76 -19.65 -27.52
CA THR A 622 19.83 -18.70 -27.84
C THR A 622 19.94 -17.61 -26.77
N TRP A 623 21.16 -17.34 -26.31
CA TRP A 623 21.44 -16.18 -25.48
C TRP A 623 21.46 -14.89 -26.33
N ARG A 624 20.80 -13.84 -25.85
CA ARG A 624 20.84 -12.50 -26.47
C ARG A 624 20.58 -11.37 -25.46
N PRO A 625 20.94 -10.11 -25.76
CA PRO A 625 20.46 -8.97 -25.00
C PRO A 625 18.93 -8.84 -25.03
N LEU A 626 18.37 -8.20 -24.00
CA LEU A 626 16.98 -7.73 -24.00
C LEU A 626 16.81 -6.54 -24.93
N THR A 627 15.65 -6.42 -25.57
CA THR A 627 15.24 -5.21 -26.31
C THR A 627 14.04 -4.54 -25.63
N PRO A 628 13.81 -3.23 -25.80
CA PRO A 628 12.61 -2.57 -25.27
C PRO A 628 11.29 -3.25 -25.71
N GLU A 629 11.28 -3.84 -26.91
CA GLU A 629 10.18 -4.61 -27.51
C GLU A 629 9.99 -5.99 -26.87
N ASP A 630 10.87 -6.45 -25.98
CA ASP A 630 10.61 -7.61 -25.12
C ASP A 630 9.60 -7.29 -24.01
N ARG A 631 9.42 -6.01 -23.66
CA ARG A 631 8.46 -5.52 -22.64
C ARG A 631 8.57 -6.31 -21.32
N VAL A 632 9.80 -6.59 -20.88
CA VAL A 632 10.10 -7.28 -19.62
C VAL A 632 10.11 -6.29 -18.45
N SER A 633 9.47 -6.66 -17.34
CA SER A 633 9.59 -5.95 -16.05
C SER A 633 10.20 -6.80 -14.93
N VAL A 634 10.23 -8.13 -15.08
CA VAL A 634 10.81 -9.06 -14.11
C VAL A 634 11.99 -9.83 -14.72
N VAL A 635 13.12 -9.88 -14.02
CA VAL A 635 14.32 -10.65 -14.40
C VAL A 635 14.78 -11.54 -13.24
N ALA A 636 15.52 -12.61 -13.53
CA ALA A 636 16.34 -13.26 -12.51
C ALA A 636 17.56 -12.38 -12.18
N PRO A 637 17.90 -12.13 -10.90
CA PRO A 637 18.89 -11.13 -10.48
C PRO A 637 20.33 -11.67 -10.53
N TRP A 638 20.68 -12.39 -11.59
CA TRP A 638 22.03 -12.87 -11.89
C TRP A 638 22.37 -12.59 -13.35
N ALA A 639 23.67 -12.50 -13.68
CA ALA A 639 24.15 -12.21 -15.03
C ALA A 639 24.77 -13.45 -15.68
N TYR A 640 24.46 -13.72 -16.94
CA TYR A 640 25.12 -14.78 -17.70
C TYR A 640 26.51 -14.33 -18.17
N CYS A 641 27.50 -15.21 -17.98
CA CYS A 641 28.91 -14.99 -18.29
C CYS A 641 29.46 -16.31 -18.86
N PRO A 642 29.69 -16.41 -20.19
CA PRO A 642 30.18 -17.63 -20.84
C PRO A 642 31.49 -18.16 -20.26
N GLU A 643 32.40 -17.26 -19.86
CA GLU A 643 33.71 -17.60 -19.30
C GLU A 643 33.57 -18.29 -17.94
N LEU A 644 32.70 -17.75 -17.06
CA LEU A 644 32.40 -18.36 -15.77
C LEU A 644 31.55 -19.63 -15.92
N ALA A 645 30.69 -19.69 -16.94
CA ALA A 645 29.95 -20.90 -17.29
C ALA A 645 30.92 -22.04 -17.65
N GLN A 646 31.90 -21.76 -18.52
CA GLN A 646 32.95 -22.70 -18.89
C GLN A 646 33.82 -23.11 -17.68
N GLU A 647 34.20 -22.16 -16.82
CA GLU A 647 35.00 -22.45 -15.61
C GLU A 647 34.25 -23.39 -14.66
N LYS A 648 32.97 -23.12 -14.37
CA LYS A 648 32.19 -23.85 -13.36
C LYS A 648 31.50 -25.11 -13.88
N ARG A 649 31.50 -25.35 -15.19
CA ARG A 649 30.80 -26.47 -15.81
C ARG A 649 31.13 -27.83 -15.18
N ALA A 650 32.42 -28.12 -14.97
CA ALA A 650 32.85 -29.38 -14.39
C ALA A 650 32.43 -29.55 -12.91
N GLU A 651 32.35 -28.47 -12.13
CA GLU A 651 31.83 -28.51 -10.76
C GLU A 651 30.32 -28.82 -10.76
N VAL A 652 29.56 -28.17 -11.65
CA VAL A 652 28.10 -28.34 -11.78
C VAL A 652 27.74 -29.74 -12.29
N ASP A 653 28.38 -30.23 -13.35
CA ASP A 653 28.15 -31.58 -13.88
C ASP A 653 28.48 -32.66 -12.84
N THR A 654 29.54 -32.46 -12.04
CA THR A 654 29.88 -33.35 -10.92
C THR A 654 28.81 -33.33 -9.83
N PHE A 655 28.34 -32.15 -9.41
CA PHE A 655 27.27 -32.02 -8.41
C PHE A 655 25.97 -32.70 -8.88
N LEU A 656 25.55 -32.44 -10.12
CA LEU A 656 24.34 -33.04 -10.70
C LEU A 656 24.47 -34.56 -10.84
N ALA A 657 25.65 -35.07 -11.16
CA ALA A 657 25.94 -36.50 -11.19
C ALA A 657 26.06 -37.15 -9.80
N GLN A 658 26.34 -36.39 -8.74
CA GLN A 658 26.32 -36.90 -7.35
C GLN A 658 24.90 -36.91 -6.77
N VAL A 659 24.07 -35.90 -7.05
CA VAL A 659 22.69 -35.85 -6.54
C VAL A 659 21.74 -36.76 -7.32
N LEU A 660 21.95 -36.90 -8.65
CA LEU A 660 21.14 -37.74 -9.53
C LEU A 660 22.07 -38.72 -10.27
N PRO A 661 22.49 -39.84 -9.66
CA PRO A 661 23.60 -40.65 -10.18
C PRO A 661 23.27 -41.41 -11.47
N VAL A 662 22.06 -41.95 -11.59
CA VAL A 662 21.60 -42.66 -12.79
C VAL A 662 21.38 -41.65 -13.92
N ALA A 663 22.06 -41.84 -15.06
CA ALA A 663 22.14 -40.85 -16.13
C ALA A 663 20.79 -40.62 -16.83
N GLU A 664 20.00 -41.68 -16.99
CA GLU A 664 18.67 -41.67 -17.59
C GLU A 664 17.67 -40.90 -16.71
N GLU A 665 17.73 -41.11 -15.39
CA GLU A 665 16.89 -40.41 -14.41
C GLU A 665 17.28 -38.94 -14.31
N ARG A 666 18.59 -38.64 -14.25
CA ARG A 666 19.15 -37.29 -14.32
C ARG A 666 18.70 -36.57 -15.58
N SER A 667 18.70 -37.24 -16.74
CA SER A 667 18.26 -36.64 -18.01
C SER A 667 16.78 -36.26 -18.01
N VAL A 668 15.90 -37.06 -17.38
CA VAL A 668 14.47 -36.71 -17.27
C VAL A 668 14.24 -35.54 -16.32
N VAL A 669 14.96 -35.51 -15.20
CA VAL A 669 14.89 -34.40 -14.22
C VAL A 669 15.43 -33.09 -14.83
N LEU A 670 16.61 -33.11 -15.44
CA LEU A 670 17.19 -31.93 -16.06
C LEU A 670 16.37 -31.45 -17.26
N ASN A 671 15.80 -32.34 -18.08
CA ASN A 671 14.87 -31.95 -19.14
C ASN A 671 13.58 -31.32 -18.59
N TYR A 672 13.11 -31.71 -17.39
CA TYR A 672 11.98 -31.06 -16.72
C TYR A 672 12.32 -29.61 -16.34
N PHE A 673 13.42 -29.41 -15.62
CA PHE A 673 13.87 -28.08 -15.18
C PHE A 673 14.27 -27.17 -16.35
N ALA A 674 15.00 -27.68 -17.34
CA ALA A 674 15.30 -26.98 -18.58
C ALA A 674 14.03 -26.47 -19.28
N ASN A 675 13.01 -27.34 -19.42
CA ASN A 675 11.74 -26.94 -19.99
C ASN A 675 11.00 -25.85 -19.17
N LEU A 676 11.38 -25.55 -17.93
CA LEU A 676 10.80 -24.43 -17.15
C LEU A 676 11.33 -23.05 -17.56
N LEU A 677 12.37 -22.95 -18.38
CA LEU A 677 12.81 -21.66 -18.94
C LEU A 677 11.65 -20.96 -19.70
N SER A 678 10.93 -21.71 -20.55
CA SER A 678 9.71 -21.24 -21.23
C SER A 678 8.50 -21.24 -20.28
N GLY A 679 7.56 -20.35 -20.49
CA GLY A 679 6.24 -20.37 -19.82
C GLY A 679 5.25 -21.37 -20.44
N ARG A 680 5.59 -22.11 -21.50
CA ARG A 680 4.66 -23.04 -22.17
C ARG A 680 4.64 -24.42 -21.52
N ARG A 681 3.61 -24.70 -20.72
CA ARG A 681 3.45 -25.95 -19.95
C ARG A 681 2.98 -27.16 -20.77
N CYS A 682 3.52 -27.34 -21.97
CA CYS A 682 3.12 -28.38 -22.93
C CYS A 682 3.27 -29.82 -22.41
N ALA A 683 4.16 -30.09 -21.44
CA ALA A 683 4.51 -31.43 -20.96
C ALA A 683 3.35 -32.20 -20.28
N LYS A 684 2.42 -31.48 -19.62
CA LYS A 684 1.39 -32.05 -18.73
C LYS A 684 1.97 -32.93 -17.61
N LYS A 685 3.05 -32.48 -16.98
CA LYS A 685 3.75 -33.19 -15.89
C LYS A 685 4.00 -32.29 -14.67
N PHE A 686 3.94 -32.88 -13.48
CA PHE A 686 4.58 -32.37 -12.27
C PHE A 686 5.66 -33.36 -11.82
N LEU A 687 6.66 -32.85 -11.11
CA LEU A 687 7.79 -33.63 -10.62
C LEU A 687 7.63 -33.91 -9.13
N VAL A 688 8.11 -35.06 -8.67
CA VAL A 688 8.18 -35.46 -7.27
C VAL A 688 9.63 -35.89 -6.99
N LEU A 689 10.29 -35.23 -6.04
CA LEU A 689 11.61 -35.63 -5.54
C LEU A 689 11.42 -36.38 -4.22
N THR A 690 11.86 -37.63 -4.14
CA THR A 690 11.56 -38.50 -2.99
C THR A 690 12.56 -39.66 -2.83
N ASP A 691 12.73 -40.16 -1.62
CA ASP A 691 13.72 -41.19 -1.23
C ASP A 691 13.18 -42.17 -0.17
N LYS A 692 13.85 -43.34 -0.11
CA LYS A 692 13.60 -44.41 0.86
C LYS A 692 14.57 -44.39 2.06
N SER A 693 15.39 -43.35 2.22
CA SER A 693 16.62 -43.34 3.05
C SER A 693 16.62 -42.35 4.21
N GLY A 694 15.48 -41.69 4.47
CA GLY A 694 15.26 -40.85 5.63
C GLY A 694 16.10 -39.57 5.63
N GLY A 695 16.31 -38.95 4.47
CA GLY A 695 17.03 -37.67 4.35
C GLY A 695 18.46 -37.77 3.79
N ASP A 696 19.22 -36.68 3.88
CA ASP A 696 20.60 -36.52 3.39
C ASP A 696 20.84 -36.95 1.92
N ASN A 697 19.83 -36.78 1.07
CA ASN A 697 19.82 -37.23 -0.33
C ASN A 697 19.92 -36.08 -1.36
N GLY A 698 20.26 -34.88 -0.90
CA GLY A 698 20.47 -33.72 -1.77
C GLY A 698 19.19 -33.06 -2.32
N LYS A 699 17.98 -33.56 -1.99
CA LYS A 699 16.68 -32.98 -2.40
C LYS A 699 16.63 -31.45 -2.26
N SER A 700 16.72 -30.95 -1.03
CA SER A 700 16.63 -29.52 -0.73
C SER A 700 17.86 -28.76 -1.23
N THR A 701 19.03 -29.40 -1.30
CA THR A 701 20.27 -28.82 -1.85
C THR A 701 20.16 -28.55 -3.36
N LEU A 702 19.54 -29.45 -4.11
CA LEU A 702 19.27 -29.32 -5.54
C LEU A 702 18.26 -28.20 -5.81
N LEU A 703 17.19 -28.13 -5.02
CA LEU A 703 16.20 -27.06 -5.16
C LEU A 703 16.69 -25.72 -4.64
N ALA A 704 17.60 -25.65 -3.67
CA ALA A 704 18.25 -24.39 -3.31
C ALA A 704 19.04 -23.81 -4.50
N LEU A 705 19.77 -24.65 -5.26
CA LEU A 705 20.44 -24.22 -6.49
C LEU A 705 19.43 -23.82 -7.59
N PHE A 706 18.39 -24.63 -7.82
CA PHE A 706 17.43 -24.36 -8.90
C PHE A 706 16.49 -23.19 -8.59
N SER A 707 16.06 -23.02 -7.35
CA SER A 707 15.31 -21.83 -6.91
C SER A 707 16.18 -20.58 -6.91
N LEU A 708 17.50 -20.66 -6.67
CA LEU A 708 18.41 -19.54 -6.88
C LEU A 708 18.57 -19.19 -8.38
N PHE A 709 18.54 -20.19 -9.26
CA PHE A 709 18.56 -19.96 -10.72
C PHE A 709 17.28 -19.30 -11.23
N PHE A 710 16.11 -19.80 -10.83
CA PHE A 710 14.82 -19.23 -11.25
C PHE A 710 14.48 -17.93 -10.48
N ALA A 711 14.95 -17.78 -9.25
CA ALA A 711 14.87 -16.59 -8.39
C ALA A 711 13.49 -15.92 -8.38
N SER A 712 13.34 -14.75 -9.02
CA SER A 712 12.07 -14.02 -9.18
C SER A 712 10.94 -14.89 -9.74
N PHE A 713 11.29 -15.90 -10.55
CA PHE A 713 10.39 -16.86 -11.17
C PHE A 713 10.23 -18.17 -10.37
N ALA A 714 10.88 -18.32 -9.22
CA ALA A 714 10.64 -19.40 -8.25
C ALA A 714 9.64 -18.96 -7.17
N GLU A 715 8.93 -19.91 -6.55
CA GLU A 715 8.06 -19.68 -5.39
C GLU A 715 7.96 -20.98 -4.57
N THR A 716 8.01 -20.93 -3.24
CA THR A 716 7.70 -22.07 -2.37
C THR A 716 6.30 -21.90 -1.78
N ASN A 717 5.40 -22.85 -2.05
CA ASN A 717 4.06 -22.89 -1.48
C ASN A 717 3.58 -24.34 -1.39
N THR A 718 3.44 -24.85 -0.16
CA THR A 718 2.94 -26.23 0.08
C THR A 718 1.42 -26.28 0.13
N LYS A 719 0.77 -25.24 0.63
CA LYS A 719 -0.67 -25.25 0.94
C LYS A 719 -1.53 -25.36 -0.31
N PHE A 720 -1.11 -24.80 -1.44
CA PHE A 720 -1.92 -24.82 -2.67
C PHE A 720 -2.05 -26.21 -3.31
N VAL A 721 -1.16 -27.17 -3.03
CA VAL A 721 -1.29 -28.52 -3.59
C VAL A 721 -2.18 -29.44 -2.75
N CYS A 722 -2.67 -28.99 -1.59
CA CYS A 722 -3.44 -29.80 -0.64
C CYS A 722 -4.89 -29.35 -0.49
N LYS A 723 -5.82 -30.32 -0.49
CA LYS A 723 -7.23 -30.16 -0.10
C LYS A 723 -7.31 -29.67 1.35
N GLY A 724 -8.40 -29.01 1.75
CA GLY A 724 -8.59 -28.51 3.12
C GLY A 724 -7.92 -27.16 3.40
N SER A 725 -6.74 -26.88 2.81
CA SER A 725 -5.88 -25.73 3.14
C SER A 725 -6.56 -24.35 2.99
N PHE A 726 -7.57 -24.25 2.13
CA PHE A 726 -8.34 -23.03 1.86
C PHE A 726 -9.87 -23.30 1.87
N ASP A 727 -10.33 -24.48 2.31
CA ASP A 727 -11.75 -24.90 2.24
C ASP A 727 -12.69 -24.15 3.21
N ARG A 728 -12.16 -23.19 3.99
CA ARG A 728 -12.99 -22.31 4.84
C ARG A 728 -13.66 -21.17 4.06
N ASP A 729 -13.10 -20.76 2.93
CA ASP A 729 -13.77 -19.86 1.98
C ASP A 729 -13.21 -20.05 0.57
N ARG A 730 -14.09 -20.30 -0.40
CA ARG A 730 -13.71 -20.57 -1.81
C ARG A 730 -12.94 -19.42 -2.45
N ASP A 731 -13.16 -18.19 -1.98
CA ASP A 731 -12.42 -17.00 -2.43
C ASP A 731 -10.96 -16.97 -1.95
N SER A 732 -10.64 -17.63 -0.83
CA SER A 732 -9.25 -17.75 -0.36
C SER A 732 -8.42 -18.71 -1.23
N HIS A 733 -9.07 -19.74 -1.81
CA HIS A 733 -8.46 -20.65 -2.79
C HIS A 733 -8.04 -19.90 -4.07
N ASP A 734 -8.89 -18.99 -4.56
CA ASP A 734 -8.60 -18.22 -5.78
C ASP A 734 -7.56 -17.11 -5.51
N ALA A 735 -7.67 -16.37 -4.40
CA ALA A 735 -6.69 -15.33 -4.06
C ALA A 735 -5.28 -15.88 -3.78
N GLY A 736 -5.18 -17.07 -3.18
CA GLY A 736 -3.91 -17.74 -2.92
C GLY A 736 -3.09 -18.12 -4.17
N MET A 737 -3.68 -18.03 -5.36
CA MET A 737 -3.02 -18.31 -6.64
C MET A 737 -2.39 -17.06 -7.28
N GLU A 738 -2.69 -15.85 -6.80
CA GLU A 738 -2.17 -14.60 -7.38
C GLU A 738 -0.62 -14.49 -7.37
N PRO A 739 0.10 -14.85 -6.28
CA PRO A 739 1.58 -14.82 -6.25
C PRO A 739 2.26 -15.75 -7.27
N MET A 740 1.52 -16.70 -7.87
CA MET A 740 2.03 -17.63 -8.88
C MET A 740 2.07 -17.03 -10.29
N LYS A 741 1.56 -15.80 -10.47
CA LYS A 741 1.59 -15.06 -11.74
C LYS A 741 3.03 -14.88 -12.23
N GLY A 742 3.29 -15.25 -13.48
CA GLY A 742 4.61 -15.14 -14.13
C GLY A 742 5.65 -16.20 -13.74
N LYS A 743 5.48 -16.89 -12.60
CA LYS A 743 6.42 -17.90 -12.09
C LYS A 743 6.66 -19.04 -13.11
N ARG A 744 7.87 -19.61 -13.03
CA ARG A 744 8.37 -20.74 -13.84
C ARG A 744 8.56 -22.02 -13.01
N LEU A 745 8.94 -21.89 -11.75
CA LEU A 745 9.12 -22.99 -10.80
C LEU A 745 8.26 -22.73 -9.55
N ILE A 746 7.47 -23.71 -9.14
CA ILE A 746 6.79 -23.71 -7.84
C ILE A 746 7.14 -24.99 -7.10
N VAL A 747 7.57 -24.82 -5.84
CA VAL A 747 8.03 -25.88 -4.94
C VAL A 747 7.01 -26.10 -3.83
N ALA A 748 6.68 -27.35 -3.54
CA ALA A 748 5.86 -27.75 -2.40
C ALA A 748 6.63 -28.78 -1.55
N GLU A 749 7.27 -28.28 -0.49
CA GLU A 749 8.05 -29.05 0.48
C GLU A 749 7.32 -29.15 1.83
N GLU A 750 7.87 -29.86 2.82
CA GLU A 750 7.17 -30.16 4.09
C GLU A 750 5.78 -30.84 3.93
N LEU A 751 5.56 -31.55 2.81
CA LEU A 751 4.40 -32.43 2.65
C LEU A 751 4.50 -33.59 3.64
N LYS A 752 3.36 -33.97 4.24
CA LYS A 752 3.25 -34.99 5.29
C LYS A 752 2.17 -36.01 4.97
N HIS A 753 2.28 -37.20 5.54
CA HIS A 753 1.36 -38.33 5.33
C HIS A 753 -0.10 -38.07 5.75
N ASP A 754 -0.36 -37.08 6.61
CA ASP A 754 -1.71 -36.70 7.03
C ASP A 754 -2.40 -35.76 6.01
N MET A 755 -1.61 -35.00 5.24
CA MET A 755 -2.11 -34.12 4.18
C MET A 755 -2.69 -34.91 3.01
N THR A 756 -3.65 -34.31 2.30
CA THR A 756 -4.26 -34.89 1.09
C THR A 756 -4.08 -33.95 -0.09
N LEU A 757 -3.47 -34.39 -1.19
CA LEU A 757 -3.27 -33.58 -2.39
C LEU A 757 -4.59 -33.26 -3.09
N ASP A 758 -4.72 -32.08 -3.71
CA ASP A 758 -5.82 -31.79 -4.63
C ASP A 758 -5.47 -32.26 -6.04
N ASP A 759 -5.80 -33.54 -6.29
CA ASP A 759 -5.68 -34.18 -7.60
C ASP A 759 -6.38 -33.36 -8.70
N ALA A 760 -7.53 -32.74 -8.42
CA ALA A 760 -8.31 -31.98 -9.40
C ALA A 760 -7.61 -30.68 -9.79
N LEU A 761 -7.10 -29.94 -8.81
CA LEU A 761 -6.28 -28.75 -9.04
C LEU A 761 -4.98 -29.10 -9.76
N LEU A 762 -4.23 -30.10 -9.29
CA LEU A 762 -3.00 -30.56 -9.96
C LEU A 762 -3.26 -31.01 -11.40
N LYS A 763 -4.38 -31.70 -11.67
CA LYS A 763 -4.82 -32.05 -13.04
C LYS A 763 -5.16 -30.82 -13.89
N ARG A 764 -5.69 -29.74 -13.30
CA ARG A 764 -5.99 -28.45 -13.95
C ARG A 764 -4.70 -27.70 -14.32
N LEU A 765 -3.80 -27.51 -13.36
CA LEU A 765 -2.54 -26.76 -13.53
C LEU A 765 -1.61 -27.44 -14.54
N THR A 766 -1.55 -28.78 -14.53
CA THR A 766 -0.83 -29.58 -15.54
C THR A 766 -1.66 -29.86 -16.81
N GLY A 767 -2.65 -29.02 -17.13
CA GLY A 767 -3.55 -29.22 -18.26
C GLY A 767 -2.90 -29.11 -19.65
N GLY A 768 -1.83 -28.32 -19.80
CA GLY A 768 -1.12 -28.05 -21.06
C GLY A 768 -0.66 -26.58 -21.16
N ASP A 769 -0.23 -26.15 -22.35
CA ASP A 769 -0.15 -24.71 -22.65
C ASP A 769 -1.57 -24.11 -22.73
N GLY A 770 -1.71 -22.82 -22.42
CA GLY A 770 -2.99 -22.12 -22.44
C GLY A 770 -3.93 -22.41 -21.25
N VAL A 771 -3.45 -23.09 -20.19
CA VAL A 771 -4.19 -23.17 -18.92
C VAL A 771 -4.24 -21.76 -18.31
N THR A 772 -5.43 -21.21 -18.15
CA THR A 772 -5.63 -19.89 -17.50
C THR A 772 -6.07 -20.07 -16.05
N ILE A 773 -5.46 -19.30 -15.15
CA ILE A 773 -5.94 -19.11 -13.79
C ILE A 773 -6.63 -17.76 -13.72
N SER A 774 -7.89 -17.78 -13.28
CA SER A 774 -8.68 -16.58 -12.99
C SER A 774 -9.10 -16.63 -11.52
N GLY A 775 -9.02 -15.51 -10.82
CA GLY A 775 -9.40 -15.44 -9.42
C GLY A 775 -9.74 -14.02 -8.96
N ARG A 776 -10.16 -13.92 -7.71
CA ARG A 776 -10.32 -12.65 -6.99
C ARG A 776 -8.96 -12.30 -6.38
N GLN A 777 -8.53 -11.05 -6.48
CA GLN A 777 -7.24 -10.60 -5.93
C GLN A 777 -7.37 -10.33 -4.40
N CYS A 778 -6.35 -9.76 -3.74
CA CYS A 778 -6.29 -9.64 -2.28
C CYS A 778 -6.40 -8.21 -1.66
N GLY A 779 -7.49 -7.44 -1.92
CA GLY A 779 -7.77 -6.15 -1.23
C GLY A 779 -8.03 -4.90 -2.11
N SER A 780 -9.29 -4.55 -2.45
CA SER A 780 -9.67 -3.63 -3.56
C SER A 780 -11.03 -4.06 -4.17
N SER A 781 -11.16 -4.37 -5.50
CA SER A 781 -12.27 -5.22 -6.01
C SER A 781 -12.17 -6.10 -7.30
N GLY A 782 -11.18 -5.92 -8.18
CA GLY A 782 -11.00 -6.65 -9.44
C GLY A 782 -10.82 -8.18 -9.39
N ARG A 783 -10.58 -8.74 -10.58
CA ARG A 783 -10.24 -10.15 -10.81
C ARG A 783 -8.93 -10.21 -11.59
N PHE A 784 -8.02 -11.07 -11.18
CA PHE A 784 -6.86 -11.41 -12.01
C PHE A 784 -7.23 -12.50 -13.02
N GLU A 785 -6.55 -12.48 -14.16
CA GLU A 785 -6.53 -13.57 -15.13
C GLU A 785 -5.11 -13.67 -15.70
N PHE A 786 -4.49 -14.85 -15.65
CA PHE A 786 -3.17 -15.07 -16.23
C PHE A 786 -2.98 -16.51 -16.74
N THR A 787 -2.15 -16.69 -17.77
CA THR A 787 -1.80 -18.03 -18.27
C THR A 787 -0.76 -18.68 -17.36
N TRP A 788 -1.11 -19.84 -16.81
CA TRP A 788 -0.25 -20.67 -15.97
C TRP A 788 1.05 -21.01 -16.70
N SER A 789 2.17 -20.64 -16.09
CA SER A 789 3.51 -20.74 -16.70
C SER A 789 4.50 -21.60 -15.90
N ALA A 790 4.10 -22.10 -14.72
CA ALA A 790 4.98 -22.76 -13.77
C ALA A 790 4.98 -24.30 -13.85
N GLY A 791 6.16 -24.92 -13.71
CA GLY A 791 6.30 -26.30 -13.29
C GLY A 791 6.02 -26.43 -11.79
N ILE A 792 5.59 -27.63 -11.36
CA ILE A 792 5.31 -27.95 -9.96
C ILE A 792 6.26 -29.08 -9.55
N VAL A 793 6.97 -28.88 -8.44
CA VAL A 793 7.87 -29.87 -7.84
C VAL A 793 7.43 -30.14 -6.40
N LEU A 794 7.05 -31.38 -6.12
CA LEU A 794 6.69 -31.84 -4.77
C LEU A 794 7.90 -32.49 -4.09
N LEU A 795 8.01 -32.34 -2.77
CA LEU A 795 9.03 -33.00 -1.96
C LEU A 795 8.43 -33.64 -0.72
N PHE A 796 8.70 -34.93 -0.55
CA PHE A 796 8.43 -35.71 0.65
C PHE A 796 9.41 -36.90 0.68
N ASN A 797 9.71 -37.40 1.87
CA ASN A 797 10.37 -38.70 2.03
C ASN A 797 9.30 -39.81 1.84
N GLU A 798 9.68 -41.05 1.58
CA GLU A 798 8.70 -42.14 1.30
C GLU A 798 7.65 -42.29 2.42
N GLY A 799 8.06 -42.26 3.69
CA GLY A 799 7.17 -42.29 4.86
C GLY A 799 6.36 -41.01 5.13
N ASP A 800 6.64 -39.92 4.42
CA ASP A 800 5.89 -38.65 4.49
C ASP A 800 4.93 -38.47 3.30
N CYS A 801 4.76 -39.50 2.45
CA CYS A 801 3.96 -39.41 1.23
C CYS A 801 2.51 -38.96 1.50
N PRO A 802 2.06 -37.81 0.97
CA PRO A 802 0.72 -37.31 1.19
C PRO A 802 -0.32 -38.16 0.45
N LYS A 803 -1.57 -38.14 0.93
CA LYS A 803 -2.68 -38.95 0.41
C LYS A 803 -3.21 -38.40 -0.92
N PHE A 804 -3.48 -39.29 -1.88
CA PHE A 804 -4.10 -38.96 -3.18
C PHE A 804 -4.84 -40.18 -3.75
N ASP A 805 -5.64 -40.00 -4.82
CA ASP A 805 -6.29 -41.13 -5.50
C ASP A 805 -5.30 -41.86 -6.43
N ALA A 806 -4.59 -42.85 -5.89
CA ALA A 806 -3.72 -43.75 -6.66
C ALA A 806 -4.47 -44.56 -7.74
N GLY A 807 -5.81 -44.65 -7.65
CA GLY A 807 -6.68 -45.25 -8.68
C GLY A 807 -6.94 -44.33 -9.88
N ASP A 808 -6.66 -43.02 -9.78
CA ASP A 808 -6.79 -42.07 -10.88
C ASP A 808 -5.57 -42.13 -11.83
N THR A 809 -5.68 -43.02 -12.81
CA THR A 809 -4.72 -43.14 -13.91
C THR A 809 -4.39 -41.83 -14.65
N ALA A 810 -5.31 -40.84 -14.67
CA ALA A 810 -5.09 -39.55 -15.32
C ALA A 810 -4.34 -38.55 -14.43
N PHE A 811 -4.47 -38.65 -13.09
CA PHE A 811 -3.58 -37.98 -12.15
C PHE A 811 -2.19 -38.63 -12.18
N MET A 812 -2.14 -39.96 -12.01
CA MET A 812 -0.91 -40.76 -12.02
C MET A 812 -0.09 -40.61 -13.32
N GLY A 813 -0.75 -40.41 -14.47
CA GLY A 813 -0.09 -40.14 -15.76
C GLY A 813 0.67 -38.80 -15.83
N ARG A 814 0.38 -37.85 -14.93
CA ARG A 814 1.05 -36.55 -14.80
C ARG A 814 2.24 -36.57 -13.85
N MET A 815 2.26 -37.51 -12.90
CA MET A 815 3.30 -37.62 -11.87
C MET A 815 4.58 -38.26 -12.44
N LEU A 816 5.66 -37.46 -12.53
CA LEU A 816 7.03 -37.94 -12.68
C LEU A 816 7.64 -38.08 -11.29
N VAL A 817 8.12 -39.28 -10.94
CA VAL A 817 8.82 -39.51 -9.67
C VAL A 817 10.30 -39.68 -9.96
N ALA A 818 11.13 -38.87 -9.31
CA ALA A 818 12.59 -38.92 -9.37
C ALA A 818 13.14 -39.68 -8.15
N PRO A 819 13.78 -40.84 -8.35
CA PRO A 819 14.45 -41.58 -7.29
C PRO A 819 15.66 -40.80 -6.77
N MET A 820 15.56 -40.24 -5.56
CA MET A 820 16.66 -39.53 -4.92
C MET A 820 17.57 -40.54 -4.20
N ARG A 821 18.32 -41.31 -5.01
CA ARG A 821 19.06 -42.51 -4.60
C ARG A 821 20.29 -42.26 -3.71
N SER A 822 20.84 -41.05 -3.80
CA SER A 822 22.11 -40.71 -3.16
C SER A 822 21.99 -40.59 -1.65
N LYS A 823 23.07 -40.88 -0.91
CA LYS A 823 23.19 -40.57 0.52
C LYS A 823 24.51 -39.84 0.76
N PHE A 824 24.41 -38.57 1.12
CA PHE A 824 25.53 -37.72 1.51
C PHE A 824 25.84 -37.93 2.99
N VAL A 825 27.08 -38.24 3.33
CA VAL A 825 27.48 -38.64 4.68
C VAL A 825 28.72 -37.90 5.19
N ASP A 826 28.82 -37.73 6.51
CA ASP A 826 30.08 -37.32 7.16
C ASP A 826 31.08 -38.48 7.09
N SER A 827 32.16 -38.27 6.33
CA SER A 827 33.26 -39.22 6.11
C SER A 827 34.10 -39.50 7.37
N LEU A 828 33.93 -38.72 8.44
CA LEU A 828 34.59 -38.93 9.74
C LEU A 828 33.73 -39.74 10.72
N ARG A 829 32.44 -39.98 10.43
CA ARG A 829 31.47 -40.58 11.38
C ARG A 829 30.74 -41.82 10.86
N SER A 830 30.90 -42.15 9.58
CA SER A 830 30.04 -43.14 8.91
C SER A 830 30.82 -44.40 8.56
N GLU A 831 30.25 -45.57 8.86
CA GLU A 831 30.75 -46.85 8.34
C GLU A 831 30.59 -46.90 6.81
N VAL A 832 31.50 -47.61 6.14
CA VAL A 832 31.47 -47.79 4.68
C VAL A 832 30.30 -48.69 4.31
N ASN A 833 29.25 -48.11 3.74
CA ASN A 833 28.05 -48.83 3.36
C ASN A 833 28.21 -49.37 1.92
N PRO A 834 27.78 -50.60 1.61
CA PRO A 834 27.85 -51.15 0.25
C PRO A 834 26.91 -50.48 -0.79
N ASN A 835 26.17 -49.42 -0.42
CA ASN A 835 25.38 -48.62 -1.37
C ASN A 835 26.28 -47.89 -2.39
N PRO A 836 26.15 -48.14 -3.71
CA PRO A 836 26.98 -47.50 -4.74
C PRO A 836 26.73 -45.99 -4.92
N TYR A 837 25.73 -45.42 -4.24
CA TYR A 837 25.36 -44.00 -4.31
C TYR A 837 25.64 -43.24 -3.00
N GLN A 838 26.60 -43.72 -2.19
CA GLN A 838 27.10 -43.01 -1.00
C GLN A 838 28.18 -41.98 -1.41
N PHE A 839 28.03 -40.73 -0.99
CA PHE A 839 28.94 -39.62 -1.31
C PHE A 839 29.35 -38.83 -0.06
N PRO A 840 30.53 -38.19 -0.03
CA PRO A 840 30.91 -37.32 1.08
C PRO A 840 30.04 -36.06 1.11
N MET A 841 29.57 -35.66 2.29
CA MET A 841 28.86 -34.40 2.48
C MET A 841 29.84 -33.21 2.36
N VAL A 842 29.46 -32.21 1.57
CA VAL A 842 30.26 -30.98 1.36
C VAL A 842 29.68 -29.86 2.23
N ALA A 843 30.45 -29.40 3.21
CA ALA A 843 30.08 -28.25 4.03
C ALA A 843 29.96 -26.99 3.17
N ASN A 844 28.99 -26.14 3.51
CA ASN A 844 28.73 -24.82 2.89
C ASN A 844 28.62 -24.82 1.36
N ILE A 845 28.17 -25.93 0.74
CA ILE A 845 28.08 -26.07 -0.72
C ILE A 845 27.25 -24.94 -1.39
N GLN A 846 26.30 -24.36 -0.66
CA GLN A 846 25.47 -23.23 -1.09
C GLN A 846 26.29 -21.98 -1.43
N GLU A 847 27.46 -21.76 -0.81
CA GLU A 847 28.35 -20.62 -1.10
C GLU A 847 28.85 -20.64 -2.56
N LYS A 848 28.92 -21.82 -3.17
CA LYS A 848 29.31 -21.96 -4.58
C LYS A 848 28.20 -21.58 -5.56
N PHE A 849 26.93 -21.72 -5.17
CA PHE A 849 25.78 -21.68 -6.09
C PHE A 849 25.70 -20.39 -6.93
N PRO A 850 25.98 -19.17 -6.42
CA PRO A 850 25.98 -17.95 -7.25
C PRO A 850 26.96 -18.01 -8.42
N SER A 851 28.12 -18.65 -8.25
CA SER A 851 29.10 -18.84 -9.34
C SER A 851 28.69 -19.91 -10.35
N TRP A 852 27.81 -20.84 -9.95
CA TRP A 852 27.35 -21.95 -10.77
C TRP A 852 26.19 -21.60 -11.70
N LEU A 853 25.50 -20.48 -11.50
CA LEU A 853 24.30 -20.13 -12.28
C LEU A 853 24.55 -20.02 -13.80
N PRO A 854 25.65 -19.43 -14.31
CA PRO A 854 25.93 -19.43 -15.74
C PRO A 854 26.18 -20.84 -16.31
N ALA A 855 26.91 -21.69 -15.58
CA ALA A 855 27.16 -23.07 -15.98
C ALA A 855 25.87 -23.92 -15.99
N LEU A 856 24.97 -23.67 -15.04
CA LEU A 856 23.63 -24.28 -15.02
C LEU A 856 22.75 -23.80 -16.17
N ALA A 857 22.95 -22.57 -16.66
CA ALA A 857 22.24 -22.06 -17.84
C ALA A 857 22.62 -22.81 -19.12
N ASP A 858 23.90 -23.16 -19.27
CA ASP A 858 24.38 -24.01 -20.37
C ASP A 858 23.79 -25.43 -20.26
N VAL A 859 23.80 -26.01 -19.05
CA VAL A 859 23.16 -27.32 -18.79
C VAL A 859 21.66 -27.28 -19.16
N PHE A 860 20.91 -26.29 -18.68
CA PHE A 860 19.50 -26.16 -19.05
C PHE A 860 19.29 -25.85 -20.54
N THR A 861 20.23 -25.18 -21.21
CA THR A 861 20.20 -24.97 -22.67
C THR A 861 20.40 -26.29 -23.44
N GLU A 862 21.31 -27.16 -22.99
CA GLU A 862 21.54 -28.48 -23.59
C GLU A 862 20.39 -29.46 -23.34
N TYR A 863 19.82 -29.46 -22.12
CA TYR A 863 18.70 -30.31 -21.77
C TYR A 863 17.33 -29.75 -22.22
N PHE A 864 17.26 -28.57 -22.85
CA PHE A 864 16.05 -28.04 -23.47
C PHE A 864 15.74 -28.78 -24.78
N ALA A 865 14.95 -29.84 -24.66
CA ALA A 865 14.59 -30.72 -25.77
C ALA A 865 13.07 -30.98 -25.83
N PRO A 866 12.53 -31.32 -27.02
CA PRO A 866 11.13 -31.69 -27.21
C PRO A 866 10.64 -32.76 -26.23
N LEU A 867 9.37 -32.65 -25.86
CA LEU A 867 8.75 -33.32 -24.72
C LEU A 867 8.54 -34.84 -24.87
N GLU A 868 9.02 -35.42 -25.96
CA GLU A 868 8.89 -36.84 -26.28
C GLU A 868 9.59 -37.74 -25.25
N LEU A 869 10.62 -37.22 -24.58
CA LEU A 869 11.29 -37.88 -23.45
C LEU A 869 10.30 -38.27 -22.33
N PHE A 870 9.27 -37.45 -22.09
CA PHE A 870 8.25 -37.71 -21.06
C PHE A 870 7.19 -38.75 -21.48
N ASN A 871 7.22 -39.22 -22.74
CA ASN A 871 6.46 -40.38 -23.19
C ASN A 871 7.22 -41.69 -22.85
N SER A 872 8.55 -41.63 -22.78
CA SER A 872 9.46 -42.79 -22.64
C SER A 872 10.19 -42.83 -21.28
N VAL A 873 9.53 -42.38 -20.20
CA VAL A 873 10.07 -42.39 -18.82
C VAL A 873 10.70 -43.75 -18.45
N PRO A 874 11.93 -43.78 -17.87
CA PRO A 874 12.64 -45.01 -17.50
C PRO A 874 11.81 -46.00 -16.65
N PRO A 875 12.02 -47.34 -16.79
CA PRO A 875 11.35 -48.36 -15.99
C PRO A 875 11.51 -48.13 -14.47
N ALA A 876 12.73 -47.86 -14.01
CA ALA A 876 13.03 -47.65 -12.60
C ALA A 876 12.26 -46.47 -11.96
N MET A 877 11.97 -45.40 -12.72
CA MET A 877 11.12 -44.28 -12.25
C MET A 877 9.63 -44.66 -12.20
N LYS A 878 9.18 -45.60 -13.04
CA LYS A 878 7.80 -46.14 -13.03
C LYS A 878 7.61 -47.12 -11.88
N GLU A 879 8.61 -47.95 -11.61
CA GLU A 879 8.68 -48.87 -10.48
C GLU A 879 8.67 -48.11 -9.16
N TRP A 880 9.59 -47.15 -8.97
CA TRP A 880 9.66 -46.31 -7.77
C TRP A 880 8.38 -45.51 -7.50
N ARG A 881 7.69 -45.06 -8.56
CA ARG A 881 6.35 -44.48 -8.44
C ARG A 881 5.34 -45.51 -7.94
N SER A 882 5.37 -46.73 -8.48
CA SER A 882 4.48 -47.82 -8.09
C SER A 882 4.63 -48.16 -6.60
N ASP A 883 5.87 -48.30 -6.11
CA ASP A 883 6.18 -48.59 -4.70
C ASP A 883 5.49 -47.60 -3.76
N ILE A 884 5.79 -46.30 -3.94
CA ILE A 884 5.29 -45.21 -3.09
C ILE A 884 3.74 -45.15 -3.11
N THR A 885 3.12 -45.47 -4.25
CA THR A 885 1.65 -45.55 -4.37
C THR A 885 1.04 -46.84 -3.84
N GLY A 886 1.84 -47.87 -3.55
CA GLY A 886 1.42 -49.11 -2.90
C GLY A 886 1.36 -48.98 -1.37
N GLU A 887 2.02 -47.98 -0.80
CA GLU A 887 1.97 -47.66 0.63
C GLU A 887 0.94 -46.57 0.93
N ALA A 888 0.87 -45.49 0.14
CA ALA A 888 -0.09 -44.41 0.32
C ALA A 888 -1.54 -44.76 -0.14
N ASN A 889 -2.14 -45.80 0.43
CA ASN A 889 -3.48 -46.28 0.08
C ASN A 889 -4.44 -46.29 1.30
N PRO A 890 -5.29 -45.26 1.49
CA PRO A 890 -6.17 -45.16 2.64
C PRO A 890 -7.18 -46.31 2.84
N LEU A 891 -7.42 -47.15 1.83
CA LEU A 891 -8.23 -48.38 1.97
C LEU A 891 -7.40 -49.56 2.48
N LYS A 892 -6.10 -49.61 2.19
CA LYS A 892 -5.15 -50.58 2.74
C LYS A 892 -4.94 -50.29 4.22
N ASP A 893 -4.57 -49.06 4.57
CA ASP A 893 -4.36 -48.61 5.95
C ASP A 893 -5.58 -48.92 6.84
N TRP A 894 -6.79 -48.60 6.34
CA TRP A 894 -8.04 -48.91 7.05
C TRP A 894 -8.29 -50.41 7.20
N LEU A 895 -7.89 -51.26 6.24
CA LEU A 895 -7.98 -52.71 6.36
C LEU A 895 -6.96 -53.27 7.35
N ASP A 896 -5.73 -52.74 7.35
CA ASP A 896 -4.66 -53.06 8.31
C ASP A 896 -5.07 -52.69 9.76
N GLU A 897 -5.79 -51.58 9.96
CA GLU A 897 -6.32 -51.15 11.27
C GLU A 897 -7.60 -51.89 11.71
N THR A 898 -8.44 -52.35 10.77
CA THR A 898 -9.80 -52.85 11.07
C THR A 898 -9.93 -54.38 11.04
N VAL A 899 -9.04 -55.10 10.34
CA VAL A 899 -9.23 -56.52 10.01
C VAL A 899 -8.05 -57.39 10.44
N LEU A 900 -8.21 -58.07 11.58
CA LEU A 900 -7.24 -59.02 12.08
C LEU A 900 -7.27 -60.32 11.26
N VAL A 901 -6.12 -60.69 10.68
CA VAL A 901 -5.91 -61.99 10.03
C VAL A 901 -5.65 -63.07 11.09
N THR A 902 -6.54 -64.06 11.18
CA THR A 902 -6.45 -65.15 12.17
C THR A 902 -6.01 -66.48 11.54
N GLY A 903 -6.18 -66.65 10.22
CA GLY A 903 -5.96 -67.92 9.51
C GLY A 903 -6.96 -69.04 9.84
N ASN A 904 -7.87 -68.82 10.79
CA ASN A 904 -8.88 -69.79 11.20
C ASN A 904 -10.13 -69.68 10.31
N SER A 905 -10.41 -70.72 9.53
CA SER A 905 -11.54 -70.76 8.57
C SER A 905 -12.96 -70.70 9.19
N SER A 906 -13.04 -70.69 10.53
CA SER A 906 -14.25 -70.45 11.32
C SER A 906 -14.55 -68.97 11.51
N ASP A 907 -13.53 -68.11 11.41
CA ASP A 907 -13.64 -66.66 11.54
C ASP A 907 -13.98 -66.08 10.17
N VAL A 908 -15.07 -65.30 10.10
CA VAL A 908 -15.74 -64.94 8.85
C VAL A 908 -16.21 -63.50 8.86
N LEU A 909 -15.87 -62.76 7.81
CA LEU A 909 -16.43 -61.43 7.52
C LEU A 909 -17.09 -61.40 6.14
N LEU A 910 -18.08 -60.52 5.98
CA LEU A 910 -18.63 -60.19 4.67
C LEU A 910 -18.04 -58.87 4.19
N ILE A 911 -17.68 -58.81 2.90
CA ILE A 911 -17.29 -57.55 2.24
C ILE A 911 -18.43 -56.51 2.30
N ALA A 912 -19.68 -56.96 2.41
CA ALA A 912 -20.84 -56.09 2.65
C ALA A 912 -20.79 -55.38 4.02
N ASP A 913 -20.31 -56.07 5.05
CA ASP A 913 -20.25 -55.54 6.43
C ASP A 913 -19.04 -54.60 6.55
N LEU A 914 -17.89 -54.98 5.99
CA LEU A 914 -16.74 -54.09 5.81
C LEU A 914 -17.10 -52.82 5.03
N LYS A 915 -17.95 -52.93 4.00
CA LYS A 915 -18.46 -51.78 3.24
C LYS A 915 -19.47 -50.92 4.01
N GLY A 916 -20.12 -51.46 5.04
CA GLY A 916 -20.95 -50.70 5.97
C GLY A 916 -20.13 -49.91 6.99
N LEU A 917 -18.98 -50.45 7.40
CA LEU A 917 -18.04 -49.80 8.32
C LEU A 917 -17.17 -48.75 7.62
N CYS A 918 -16.63 -49.06 6.44
CA CYS A 918 -15.74 -48.15 5.71
C CYS A 918 -16.49 -46.93 5.19
N HIS A 919 -16.01 -45.73 5.51
CA HIS A 919 -16.61 -44.48 5.03
C HIS A 919 -16.25 -44.13 3.57
N VAL A 920 -15.33 -44.88 2.94
CA VAL A 920 -14.87 -44.67 1.55
C VAL A 920 -15.90 -45.21 0.55
N ARG A 921 -16.60 -44.31 -0.15
CA ARG A 921 -17.73 -44.64 -1.05
C ARG A 921 -17.33 -45.08 -2.47
N ASP A 922 -16.38 -46.02 -2.60
CA ASP A 922 -16.02 -46.58 -3.92
C ASP A 922 -17.05 -47.63 -4.41
N LYS A 923 -17.29 -47.69 -5.72
CA LYS A 923 -18.03 -48.76 -6.40
C LYS A 923 -17.23 -50.06 -6.49
N ARG A 924 -15.91 -49.98 -6.71
CA ARG A 924 -14.94 -51.08 -6.83
C ARG A 924 -14.42 -51.64 -5.49
N PHE A 925 -14.91 -51.13 -4.35
CA PHE A 925 -14.52 -51.57 -2.99
C PHE A 925 -14.34 -53.11 -2.85
N ALA A 926 -15.28 -53.90 -3.40
CA ALA A 926 -15.22 -55.36 -3.31
C ALA A 926 -14.10 -56.00 -4.16
N GLU A 927 -13.64 -55.34 -5.22
CA GLU A 927 -12.51 -55.76 -6.04
C GLU A 927 -11.19 -55.45 -5.32
N TYR A 928 -11.08 -54.28 -4.70
CA TYR A 928 -9.90 -53.89 -3.90
C TYR A 928 -9.73 -54.76 -2.65
N VAL A 929 -10.78 -54.97 -1.85
CA VAL A 929 -10.71 -55.85 -0.66
C VAL A 929 -10.32 -57.27 -1.07
N LYS A 930 -10.84 -57.78 -2.18
CA LYS A 930 -10.44 -59.08 -2.73
C LYS A 930 -8.99 -59.09 -3.21
N GLY A 931 -8.51 -58.01 -3.81
CA GLY A 931 -7.12 -57.85 -4.28
C GLY A 931 -6.13 -57.78 -3.13
N TYR A 932 -6.43 -57.01 -2.08
CA TYR A 932 -5.64 -56.88 -0.87
C TYR A 932 -5.43 -58.25 -0.16
N PHE A 933 -6.51 -59.02 0.03
CA PHE A 933 -6.40 -60.37 0.61
C PHE A 933 -5.93 -61.45 -0.40
N SER A 934 -5.59 -61.11 -1.65
CA SER A 934 -5.23 -62.08 -2.69
C SER A 934 -3.80 -62.60 -2.52
N GLY A 935 -3.65 -63.71 -1.80
CA GLY A 935 -2.35 -64.35 -1.53
C GLY A 935 -1.91 -64.26 -0.07
N VAL A 936 -2.68 -63.58 0.78
CA VAL A 936 -2.47 -63.57 2.23
C VAL A 936 -2.67 -65.00 2.77
N THR A 937 -1.63 -65.55 3.40
CA THR A 937 -1.65 -66.94 3.86
C THR A 937 -2.67 -67.13 4.97
N GLY A 938 -3.54 -68.14 4.82
CA GLY A 938 -4.63 -68.43 5.76
C GLY A 938 -5.96 -67.71 5.46
N VAL A 939 -6.00 -66.77 4.52
CA VAL A 939 -7.23 -66.07 4.13
C VAL A 939 -7.81 -66.65 2.84
N THR A 940 -9.13 -66.89 2.80
CA THR A 940 -9.81 -67.38 1.58
C THR A 940 -11.08 -66.61 1.27
N PHE A 941 -11.20 -66.10 0.04
CA PHE A 941 -12.39 -65.43 -0.48
C PHE A 941 -13.34 -66.39 -1.20
N HIS A 942 -14.63 -66.28 -0.91
CA HIS A 942 -15.71 -66.98 -1.62
C HIS A 942 -16.77 -65.98 -2.12
N ALA A 943 -17.07 -66.03 -3.42
CA ALA A 943 -18.09 -65.16 -4.02
C ALA A 943 -19.49 -65.41 -3.43
N VAL A 944 -19.81 -66.67 -3.10
CA VAL A 944 -20.99 -67.11 -2.35
C VAL A 944 -20.56 -68.24 -1.42
N ASN A 945 -21.00 -68.23 -0.16
CA ASN A 945 -20.79 -69.36 0.77
C ASN A 945 -21.91 -69.40 1.82
N SER A 946 -22.11 -70.57 2.44
CA SER A 946 -23.00 -70.73 3.58
C SER A 946 -22.21 -70.51 4.87
N VAL A 947 -22.69 -69.57 5.70
CA VAL A 947 -22.02 -69.12 6.93
C VAL A 947 -22.99 -69.25 8.11
N LYS A 948 -22.45 -69.52 9.30
CA LYS A 948 -23.26 -69.65 10.52
C LYS A 948 -23.48 -68.26 11.12
N VAL A 949 -24.74 -67.90 11.36
CA VAL A 949 -25.16 -66.63 11.95
C VAL A 949 -26.04 -66.96 13.16
N GLY A 950 -25.50 -66.72 14.36
CA GLY A 950 -26.08 -67.27 15.59
C GLY A 950 -26.13 -68.79 15.54
N GLU A 951 -27.31 -69.38 15.75
CA GLU A 951 -27.53 -70.82 15.66
C GLU A 951 -27.89 -71.31 14.24
N THR A 952 -28.16 -70.39 13.30
CA THR A 952 -28.69 -70.71 11.97
C THR A 952 -27.61 -70.65 10.87
N TRP A 953 -27.81 -71.38 9.77
CA TRP A 953 -26.96 -71.30 8.58
C TRP A 953 -27.63 -70.43 7.51
N ALA A 954 -26.89 -69.44 6.98
CA ALA A 954 -27.37 -68.51 5.97
C ALA A 954 -26.38 -68.42 4.80
N THR A 955 -26.87 -68.48 3.56
CA THR A 955 -26.04 -68.27 2.37
C THR A 955 -25.82 -66.78 2.13
N LYS A 956 -24.55 -66.34 2.13
CA LYS A 956 -24.12 -64.95 1.98
C LYS A 956 -23.20 -64.80 0.76
N ARG A 957 -23.04 -63.56 0.28
CA ARG A 957 -22.17 -63.20 -0.86
C ARG A 957 -20.98 -62.38 -0.40
N GLY A 958 -19.85 -62.53 -1.09
CA GLY A 958 -18.61 -61.80 -0.78
C GLY A 958 -18.06 -62.14 0.60
N VAL A 959 -17.80 -63.43 0.85
CA VAL A 959 -17.39 -63.99 2.15
C VAL A 959 -15.87 -64.08 2.19
N LEU A 960 -15.25 -63.53 3.24
CA LEU A 960 -13.85 -63.75 3.60
C LEU A 960 -13.82 -64.71 4.79
N LYS A 961 -12.89 -65.68 4.78
CA LYS A 961 -12.60 -66.58 5.91
C LYS A 961 -11.15 -66.46 6.34
N GLY A 962 -10.86 -66.72 7.62
CA GLY A 962 -9.52 -66.55 8.19
C GLY A 962 -9.23 -65.11 8.66
N VAL A 963 -10.29 -64.31 8.83
CA VAL A 963 -10.26 -62.90 9.24
C VAL A 963 -11.42 -62.57 10.16
N GLN A 964 -11.22 -61.64 11.08
CA GLN A 964 -12.26 -61.04 11.92
C GLN A 964 -12.04 -59.53 12.06
N LEU A 965 -13.02 -58.82 12.61
CA LEU A 965 -12.81 -57.43 13.03
C LEU A 965 -11.89 -57.42 14.26
N GLN A 966 -11.04 -56.39 14.35
CA GLN A 966 -10.10 -56.18 15.45
C GLN A 966 -10.79 -55.65 16.72
#